data_AF-A0A9D3MGQ9-F1
#
_entry.id   AF-A0A9D3MGQ9-F1
#
_cell.length_a   1.000
_cell.length_b   1.000
_cell.length_c   1.000
_cell.angle_alpha   90.00
_cell.angle_beta   90.00
_cell.angle_gamma   90.00
#
_symmetry.space_group_name_H-M   'P 1'
#
loop_
_entity.id
_entity.type
_entity.pdbx_description
1 polymer ?
#
loop_
_entity_poly.entity_id
_entity_poly.type
_entity_poly.pdbx_seq_one_letter_code
_entity_poly.pdbx_strand_id
1 'polypeptide(L)'
;MVDIMVLEDPQNMYQALENLDMSNLLRAATSLESVRVQIHKDVVAALLRGLRLRGLLSAQAERRLLSVLQGQLMGMEGKLKEEHVARMAALAGQCNMETRQEMEAEHRREASEKDRAGLLFQHADQQVVLECSVLLDKLHKLDQNRLQRSLLARHEEASAQVQRQIVVRRRVELHKIFSEELEEATRMGEMEKNVANDLLHDYFTCQDQLEEVLDVFLATHRSVLGERHAQRQFLVHSLQSLKSLICEVFAKTSGQVESWFRDLRSDHPSPREASVAEDQLNLLLEKAQKELVLVKQGLDEALTRERSAMHCGLVKKRRGLISDKLQEHKQKQKELSVLSRTCEEGLDPAHYLISWQNLLIAQCLELGELINNLDEEAAADIRKVTMRAIHSAVAEVKALQPGAAQALLGLGAPRFLLQPELVGGAMPEAQERLQQEGKAAVRTLQSTRDALQDCMELELQEQQALRQRGRAFFQALCEAQLTLSEEELLQMKLEFQKCMSRMDRCLVLPRALSRSRLQAFLSQWRKEALERSELGLAAAPPEKQAEKKPRVKVAAPEHRQSPDLSDLLLFQKQAEEKIRLYEQEKEMERTAMKKVLEEMRSERELELRAQEESLAVQTAALHFQKAEKRSRVLETYGALLSLQSLLVENMRVSGTLGGAEITHCIHSHGLGLEEAELVLQRERAEWEVLSTAHSGGAAPGDTDDDDDEEDDDEEGGLFHVNQNCRIAVSLQGALEKREQILSTLVESMREKDTRHQVMEDLKDQLEFKRLHMHLDQDLEFTADLLKRGQTPAAVVLETLRLLLPTAPESDLLSLVDALCPKQAAAPPTSERDRGWADGSRNSLLARLRGDMVSRNVWTGLQDREKERMVKKRQRLLGKLFSECCAESSRSPRLVSAAGRSGRPRAAPKFQAAGRLPPRGRMRCVWDMPHTGEKVFVFRLQPESQDSADRPGGKRGKKRNFLNFKKGSIAPQDQ
;
A
#
# COMPACT_ATOMS: atom_id res chain seq x y z
N MET A 1 26.16 1.89 -7.91
CA MET A 1 26.37 1.51 -9.32
C MET A 1 27.83 1.27 -9.62
N VAL A 2 28.74 2.25 -9.49
CA VAL A 2 30.19 2.05 -9.70
C VAL A 2 30.74 0.86 -8.91
N ASP A 3 30.39 0.72 -7.62
CA ASP A 3 30.77 -0.44 -6.80
C ASP A 3 30.26 -1.78 -7.37
N ILE A 4 29.10 -1.78 -8.04
CA ILE A 4 28.47 -2.98 -8.62
C ILE A 4 29.19 -3.36 -9.91
N MET A 5 29.52 -2.37 -10.76
CA MET A 5 30.19 -2.58 -12.05
C MET A 5 31.60 -3.18 -11.93
N VAL A 6 32.25 -3.02 -10.77
CA VAL A 6 33.60 -3.53 -10.52
C VAL A 6 33.60 -4.93 -9.89
N LEU A 7 32.43 -5.48 -9.50
CA LEU A 7 32.33 -6.85 -8.97
C LEU A 7 32.69 -7.89 -10.03
N GLU A 8 33.31 -8.99 -9.59
CA GLU A 8 33.78 -10.06 -10.48
C GLU A 8 32.70 -11.11 -10.78
N ASP A 9 31.82 -11.39 -9.82
CA ASP A 9 30.79 -12.43 -9.92
C ASP A 9 29.48 -11.85 -10.46
N PRO A 10 28.98 -12.33 -11.62
CA PRO A 10 27.76 -11.82 -12.23
C PRO A 10 26.53 -11.97 -11.32
N GLN A 11 26.43 -13.04 -10.52
CA GLN A 11 25.29 -13.24 -9.63
C GLN A 11 25.23 -12.18 -8.53
N ASN A 12 26.40 -11.82 -7.99
CA ASN A 12 26.52 -10.75 -7.01
C ASN A 12 26.18 -9.37 -7.61
N MET A 13 26.50 -9.14 -8.89
CA MET A 13 26.13 -7.90 -9.59
C MET A 13 24.61 -7.75 -9.70
N TYR A 14 23.91 -8.76 -10.22
CA TYR A 14 22.45 -8.70 -10.39
C TYR A 14 21.73 -8.58 -9.03
N GLN A 15 22.16 -9.32 -8.01
CA GLN A 15 21.59 -9.18 -6.66
C GLN A 15 21.82 -7.78 -6.08
N ALA A 16 23.01 -7.20 -6.29
CA ALA A 16 23.29 -5.84 -5.83
C ALA A 16 22.48 -4.78 -6.60
N LEU A 17 22.14 -5.02 -7.88
CA LEU A 17 21.24 -4.17 -8.65
C LEU A 17 19.81 -4.21 -8.10
N GLU A 18 19.29 -5.39 -7.76
CA GLU A 18 17.97 -5.53 -7.12
C GLU A 18 17.91 -4.79 -5.78
N ASN A 19 18.94 -4.93 -4.96
CA ASN A 19 19.02 -4.23 -3.67
C ASN A 19 19.10 -2.70 -3.86
N LEU A 20 19.83 -2.25 -4.90
CA LEU A 20 19.93 -0.83 -5.25
C LEU A 20 18.60 -0.29 -5.76
N ASP A 21 17.83 -1.08 -6.53
CA ASP A 21 16.50 -0.72 -7.01
C ASP A 21 15.55 -0.45 -5.84
N MET A 22 15.42 -1.41 -4.92
CA MET A 22 14.63 -1.26 -3.70
C MET A 22 15.07 -0.05 -2.86
N SER A 23 16.38 0.17 -2.69
CA SER A 23 16.90 1.34 -1.98
C SER A 23 16.52 2.67 -2.64
N ASN A 24 16.46 2.71 -3.98
CA ASN A 24 16.06 3.91 -4.69
C ASN A 24 14.56 4.18 -4.58
N LEU A 25 13.72 3.15 -4.67
CA LEU A 25 12.28 3.25 -4.45
C LEU A 25 11.97 3.78 -3.05
N LEU A 26 12.67 3.27 -2.03
CA LEU A 26 12.52 3.71 -0.64
C LEU A 26 12.85 5.20 -0.49
N ARG A 27 14.00 5.64 -1.03
CA ARG A 27 14.42 7.06 -0.96
C ARG A 27 13.43 7.97 -1.69
N ALA A 28 12.98 7.55 -2.87
CA ALA A 28 11.99 8.26 -3.66
C ALA A 28 10.66 8.42 -2.90
N ALA A 29 10.17 7.35 -2.28
CA ALA A 29 8.94 7.38 -1.50
C ALA A 29 9.04 8.30 -0.28
N THR A 30 10.15 8.25 0.48
CA THR A 30 10.34 9.16 1.63
C THR A 30 10.39 10.63 1.19
N SER A 31 11.11 10.92 0.10
CA SER A 31 11.20 12.28 -0.44
C SER A 31 9.83 12.81 -0.88
N LEU A 32 9.04 11.98 -1.55
CA LEU A 32 7.69 12.34 -2.01
C LEU A 32 6.79 12.73 -0.84
N GLU A 33 6.80 11.96 0.24
CA GLU A 33 5.95 12.26 1.40
C GLU A 33 6.38 13.54 2.13
N SER A 34 7.67 13.89 2.12
CA SER A 34 8.13 15.19 2.61
C SER A 34 7.61 16.34 1.75
N VAL A 35 7.63 16.18 0.42
CA VAL A 35 7.10 17.17 -0.51
C VAL A 35 5.59 17.31 -0.37
N ARG A 36 4.86 16.20 -0.24
CA ARG A 36 3.40 16.20 -0.02
C ARG A 36 2.99 17.02 1.20
N VAL A 37 3.71 16.86 2.33
CA VAL A 37 3.46 17.68 3.54
C VAL A 37 3.73 19.16 3.26
N GLN A 38 4.72 19.48 2.43
CA GLN A 38 4.99 20.87 2.04
C GLN A 38 3.86 21.43 1.17
N ILE A 39 3.40 20.68 0.15
CA ILE A 39 2.26 21.09 -0.70
C ILE A 39 1.00 21.30 0.16
N HIS A 40 0.72 20.40 1.10
CA HIS A 40 -0.41 20.56 2.02
C HIS A 40 -0.34 21.87 2.83
N LYS A 41 0.84 22.22 3.36
CA LYS A 41 1.03 23.50 4.07
C LYS A 41 0.76 24.70 3.17
N ASP A 42 1.25 24.64 1.93
CA ASP A 42 1.11 25.74 0.98
C ASP A 42 -0.35 25.89 0.51
N VAL A 43 -1.08 24.79 0.30
CA VAL A 43 -2.53 24.80 -0.01
C VAL A 43 -3.33 25.37 1.14
N VAL A 44 -3.10 24.92 2.37
CA VAL A 44 -3.80 25.44 3.56
C VAL A 44 -3.52 26.94 3.74
N ALA A 45 -2.29 27.38 3.51
CA ALA A 45 -1.94 28.80 3.55
C ALA A 45 -2.64 29.62 2.46
N ALA A 46 -2.74 29.10 1.24
CA ALA A 46 -3.44 29.75 0.14
C ALA A 46 -4.94 29.89 0.43
N LEU A 47 -5.58 28.83 0.93
CA LEU A 47 -7.00 28.82 1.27
C LEU A 47 -7.34 29.83 2.38
N LEU A 48 -6.59 29.83 3.49
CA LEU A 48 -6.79 30.78 4.58
C LEU A 48 -6.55 32.23 4.14
N ARG A 49 -5.56 32.46 3.27
CA ARG A 49 -5.33 33.79 2.70
C ARG A 49 -6.47 34.23 1.79
N GLY A 50 -7.02 33.32 0.99
CA GLY A 50 -8.18 33.59 0.14
C GLY A 50 -9.34 34.16 0.95
N LEU A 51 -9.62 33.57 2.12
CA LEU A 51 -10.64 34.10 3.04
C LEU A 51 -10.28 35.49 3.59
N ARG A 52 -9.01 35.74 3.94
CA ARG A 52 -8.58 37.08 4.36
C ARG A 52 -8.79 38.12 3.28
N LEU A 53 -8.43 37.81 2.02
CA LEU A 53 -8.59 38.73 0.89
C LEU A 53 -10.07 39.05 0.63
N ARG A 54 -10.97 38.11 0.89
CA ARG A 54 -12.43 38.31 0.84
C ARG A 54 -13.01 39.01 2.08
N GLY A 55 -12.19 39.34 3.08
CA GLY A 55 -12.62 39.99 4.32
C GLY A 55 -13.32 39.06 5.32
N LEU A 56 -13.37 37.75 5.06
CA LEU A 56 -14.05 36.74 5.88
C LEU A 56 -13.18 36.22 7.04
N LEU A 57 -11.89 36.57 7.05
CA LEU A 57 -10.94 36.18 8.10
C LEU A 57 -10.01 37.35 8.44
N SER A 58 -9.79 37.62 9.73
CA SER A 58 -8.86 38.68 10.14
C SER A 58 -7.40 38.28 9.92
N ALA A 59 -6.52 39.26 9.64
CA ALA A 59 -5.09 39.01 9.49
C ALA A 59 -4.42 38.47 10.77
N GLN A 60 -5.01 38.71 11.94
CA GLN A 60 -4.54 38.14 13.21
C GLN A 60 -4.95 36.67 13.34
N ALA A 61 -6.20 36.34 12.99
CA ALA A 61 -6.70 34.97 12.98
C ALA A 61 -5.94 34.09 11.97
N GLU A 62 -5.69 34.58 10.74
CA GLU A 62 -4.86 33.88 9.75
C GLU A 62 -3.47 33.52 10.32
N ARG A 63 -2.78 34.51 10.92
CA ARG A 63 -1.45 34.30 11.52
C ARG A 63 -1.47 33.30 12.67
N ARG A 64 -2.49 33.35 13.53
CA ARG A 64 -2.66 32.40 14.64
C ARG A 64 -2.88 30.99 14.10
N LEU A 65 -3.84 30.81 13.20
CA LEU A 65 -4.19 29.52 12.60
C LEU A 65 -2.98 28.89 11.93
N LEU A 66 -2.28 29.63 11.06
CA LEU A 66 -1.07 29.13 10.40
C LEU A 66 0.02 28.73 11.40
N SER A 67 0.21 29.50 12.48
CA SER A 67 1.18 29.18 13.52
C SER A 67 0.81 27.90 14.28
N VAL A 68 -0.46 27.73 14.66
CA VAL A 68 -0.93 26.54 15.41
C VAL A 68 -0.87 25.31 14.52
N LEU A 69 -1.38 25.39 13.29
CA LEU A 69 -1.30 24.32 12.30
C LEU A 69 0.15 23.90 12.06
N GLN A 70 1.06 24.85 11.86
CA GLN A 70 2.48 24.53 11.69
C GLN A 70 3.05 23.82 12.94
N GLY A 71 2.69 24.27 14.13
CA GLY A 71 3.09 23.64 15.40
C GLY A 71 2.58 22.21 15.55
N GLN A 72 1.30 21.98 15.28
CA GLN A 72 0.67 20.66 15.35
C GLN A 72 1.22 19.71 14.29
N LEU A 73 1.42 20.17 13.05
CA LEU A 73 2.05 19.38 12.00
C LEU A 73 3.48 18.97 12.36
N MET A 74 4.28 19.87 12.94
CA MET A 74 5.62 19.52 13.43
C MET A 74 5.57 18.49 14.57
N GLY A 75 4.63 18.66 15.52
CA GLY A 75 4.43 17.71 16.62
C GLY A 75 3.98 16.33 16.14
N MET A 76 3.08 16.28 15.16
CA MET A 76 2.61 15.05 14.51
C MET A 76 3.75 14.34 13.76
N GLU A 77 4.53 15.08 12.97
CA GLU A 77 5.72 14.54 12.28
C GLU A 77 6.74 13.97 13.26
N GLY A 78 6.99 14.65 14.39
CA GLY A 78 7.87 14.15 15.45
C GLY A 78 7.39 12.81 16.02
N LYS A 79 6.11 12.73 16.40
CA LYS A 79 5.48 11.50 16.92
C LYS A 79 5.54 10.34 15.92
N LEU A 80 5.22 10.59 14.65
CA LEU A 80 5.26 9.56 13.60
C LEU A 80 6.69 9.12 13.29
N LYS A 81 7.68 10.02 13.32
CA LYS A 81 9.10 9.67 13.17
C LYS A 81 9.56 8.76 14.31
N GLU A 82 9.21 9.06 15.55
CA GLU A 82 9.52 8.20 16.71
C GLU A 82 8.84 6.83 16.61
N GLU A 83 7.55 6.81 16.27
CA GLU A 83 6.80 5.56 16.07
C GLU A 83 7.41 4.72 14.95
N HIS A 84 7.77 5.35 13.83
CA HIS A 84 8.42 4.68 12.72
C HIS A 84 9.76 4.06 13.14
N VAL A 85 10.64 4.82 13.81
CA VAL A 85 11.92 4.31 14.32
C VAL A 85 11.70 3.09 15.23
N ALA A 86 10.75 3.19 16.16
CA ALA A 86 10.46 2.11 17.11
C ALA A 86 9.95 0.83 16.39
N ARG A 87 9.01 0.99 15.46
CA ARG A 87 8.46 -0.13 14.68
C ARG A 87 9.50 -0.78 13.78
N MET A 88 10.32 0.02 13.08
CA MET A 88 11.39 -0.49 12.22
C MET A 88 12.47 -1.21 13.04
N ALA A 89 12.80 -0.72 14.25
CA ALA A 89 13.73 -1.39 15.13
C ALA A 89 13.19 -2.74 15.64
N ALA A 90 11.92 -2.80 16.02
CA ALA A 90 11.25 -4.04 16.41
C ALA A 90 11.21 -5.04 15.25
N LEU A 91 10.82 -4.59 14.06
CA LEU A 91 10.80 -5.41 12.85
C LEU A 91 12.20 -5.93 12.49
N ALA A 92 13.24 -5.08 12.57
CA ALA A 92 14.61 -5.52 12.35
C ALA A 92 15.00 -6.64 13.34
N GLY A 93 14.59 -6.53 14.61
CA GLY A 93 14.79 -7.58 15.60
C GLY A 93 14.15 -8.91 15.19
N GLN A 94 12.89 -8.86 14.77
CA GLN A 94 12.14 -10.04 14.30
C GLN A 94 12.78 -10.66 13.05
N CYS A 95 13.08 -9.86 12.02
CA CYS A 95 13.72 -10.30 10.79
C CYS A 95 15.08 -10.96 11.05
N ASN A 96 15.90 -10.37 11.93
CA ASN A 96 17.19 -10.95 12.29
C ASN A 96 17.04 -12.32 12.98
N MET A 97 16.05 -12.47 13.87
CA MET A 97 15.78 -13.74 14.53
C MET A 97 15.27 -14.80 13.54
N GLU A 98 14.35 -14.43 12.65
CA GLU A 98 13.81 -15.32 11.62
C GLU A 98 14.92 -15.82 10.68
N THR A 99 15.76 -14.91 10.15
CA THR A 99 16.89 -15.30 9.30
C THR A 99 17.84 -16.23 10.03
N ARG A 100 18.17 -15.93 11.29
CA ARG A 100 19.04 -16.80 12.08
C ARG A 100 18.45 -18.20 12.22
N GLN A 101 17.16 -18.30 12.59
CA GLN A 101 16.49 -19.59 12.77
C GLN A 101 16.40 -20.40 11.48
N GLU A 102 16.03 -19.76 10.37
CA GLU A 102 15.90 -20.44 9.07
C GLU A 102 17.27 -20.86 8.51
N MET A 103 18.29 -20.01 8.60
CA MET A 103 19.65 -20.36 8.17
C MET A 103 20.25 -21.48 9.04
N GLU A 104 20.07 -21.44 10.36
CA GLU A 104 20.49 -22.52 11.27
C GLU A 104 19.73 -23.84 11.01
N ALA A 105 18.46 -23.77 10.61
CA ALA A 105 17.70 -24.94 10.19
C ALA A 105 18.24 -25.52 8.88
N GLU A 106 18.56 -24.67 7.91
CA GLU A 106 19.12 -25.09 6.63
C GLU A 106 20.50 -25.72 6.79
N HIS A 107 21.40 -25.11 7.57
CA HIS A 107 22.71 -25.69 7.86
C HIS A 107 22.62 -27.04 8.59
N ARG A 108 21.63 -27.23 9.47
CA ARG A 108 21.38 -28.54 10.10
C ARG A 108 20.91 -29.58 9.08
N ARG A 109 20.09 -29.19 8.11
CA ARG A 109 19.68 -30.07 7.00
C ARG A 109 20.88 -30.46 6.15
N GLU A 110 21.68 -29.49 5.72
CA GLU A 110 22.90 -29.71 4.94
C GLU A 110 23.87 -30.67 5.65
N ALA A 111 24.09 -30.47 6.95
CA ALA A 111 24.93 -31.37 7.76
C ALA A 111 24.36 -32.80 7.76
N SER A 112 23.06 -32.97 7.99
CA SER A 112 22.42 -34.30 7.96
C SER A 112 22.47 -34.97 6.58
N GLU A 113 22.38 -34.19 5.50
CA GLU A 113 22.53 -34.70 4.13
C GLU A 113 23.98 -35.09 3.83
N LYS A 114 24.96 -34.32 4.31
CA LYS A 114 26.39 -34.64 4.21
C LYS A 114 26.74 -35.90 5.00
N ASP A 115 26.20 -36.08 6.20
CA ASP A 115 26.37 -37.30 6.98
C ASP A 115 25.80 -38.52 6.24
N ARG A 116 24.60 -38.38 5.64
CA ARG A 116 23.98 -39.43 4.83
C ARG A 116 24.79 -39.75 3.57
N ALA A 117 25.29 -38.73 2.87
CA ALA A 117 26.16 -38.90 1.71
C ALA A 117 27.49 -39.58 2.10
N GLY A 118 28.05 -39.23 3.27
CA GLY A 118 29.25 -39.84 3.82
C GLY A 118 29.10 -41.35 4.07
N LEU A 119 27.91 -41.82 4.47
CA LEU A 119 27.61 -43.25 4.58
C LEU A 119 27.58 -43.95 3.21
N LEU A 120 27.06 -43.28 2.17
CA LEU A 120 27.01 -43.81 0.80
C LEU A 120 28.41 -43.86 0.15
N PHE A 121 29.32 -42.96 0.53
CA PHE A 121 30.65 -42.84 -0.07
C PHE A 121 31.70 -43.83 0.47
N GLN A 122 31.44 -44.51 1.60
CA GLN A 122 32.45 -45.33 2.30
C GLN A 122 33.07 -46.45 1.46
N HIS A 123 32.38 -46.90 0.41
CA HIS A 123 32.78 -48.03 -0.43
C HIS A 123 32.70 -47.73 -1.95
N ALA A 124 32.60 -46.46 -2.33
CA ALA A 124 32.44 -46.03 -3.72
C ALA A 124 33.76 -45.57 -4.37
N ASP A 125 33.79 -45.57 -5.71
CA ASP A 125 34.93 -45.09 -6.48
C ASP A 125 35.20 -43.60 -6.24
N GLN A 126 36.47 -43.23 -6.13
CA GLN A 126 36.90 -41.89 -5.73
C GLN A 126 36.47 -40.79 -6.73
N GLN A 127 36.35 -41.11 -8.01
CA GLN A 127 35.89 -40.18 -9.04
C GLN A 127 34.38 -39.94 -8.90
N VAL A 128 33.59 -40.98 -8.68
CA VAL A 128 32.14 -40.87 -8.50
C VAL A 128 31.79 -40.15 -7.18
N VAL A 129 32.56 -40.39 -6.12
CA VAL A 129 32.46 -39.65 -4.85
C VAL A 129 32.72 -38.16 -5.05
N LEU A 130 33.74 -37.80 -5.85
CA LEU A 130 34.05 -36.40 -6.15
C LEU A 130 32.92 -35.74 -6.93
N GLU A 131 32.40 -36.40 -7.97
CA GLU A 131 31.28 -35.91 -8.79
C GLU A 131 30.02 -35.69 -7.94
N CYS A 132 29.65 -36.66 -7.11
CA CYS A 132 28.50 -36.55 -6.20
C CYS A 132 28.69 -35.44 -5.16
N SER A 133 29.90 -35.26 -4.64
CA SER A 133 30.21 -34.20 -3.67
C SER A 133 30.09 -32.81 -4.28
N VAL A 134 30.57 -32.62 -5.51
CA VAL A 134 30.44 -31.35 -6.24
C VAL A 134 28.98 -31.02 -6.53
N LEU A 135 28.18 -32.01 -6.92
CA LEU A 135 26.73 -31.83 -7.11
C LEU A 135 26.03 -31.45 -5.81
N LEU A 136 26.36 -32.11 -4.69
CA LEU A 136 25.78 -31.82 -3.39
C LEU A 136 26.12 -30.39 -2.91
N ASP A 137 27.38 -29.98 -3.02
CA ASP A 137 27.80 -28.62 -2.67
C ASP A 137 27.16 -27.56 -3.58
N LYS A 138 26.99 -27.85 -4.88
CA LYS A 138 26.25 -26.98 -5.81
C LYS A 138 24.79 -26.84 -5.38
N LEU A 139 24.14 -27.94 -5.00
CA LEU A 139 22.76 -27.94 -4.53
C LEU A 139 22.60 -27.13 -3.24
N HIS A 140 23.43 -27.37 -2.23
CA HIS A 140 23.43 -26.62 -0.96
C HIS A 140 23.61 -25.12 -1.19
N LYS A 141 24.53 -24.73 -2.08
CA LYS A 141 24.69 -23.32 -2.44
C LYS A 141 23.44 -22.72 -3.09
N LEU A 142 22.73 -23.47 -3.94
CA LEU A 142 21.48 -23.02 -4.56
C LEU A 142 20.35 -22.89 -3.52
N ASP A 143 20.23 -23.86 -2.60
CA ASP A 143 19.27 -23.83 -1.50
C ASP A 143 19.49 -22.62 -0.57
N GLN A 144 20.73 -22.38 -0.13
CA GLN A 144 21.09 -21.21 0.67
C GLN A 144 20.78 -19.89 -0.07
N ASN A 145 21.18 -19.77 -1.34
CA ASN A 145 20.94 -18.55 -2.11
C ASN A 145 19.44 -18.25 -2.26
N ARG A 146 18.63 -19.28 -2.50
CA ARG A 146 17.18 -19.13 -2.53
C ARG A 146 16.63 -18.70 -1.18
N LEU A 147 17.03 -19.38 -0.11
CA LEU A 147 16.53 -19.09 1.23
C LEU A 147 16.80 -17.62 1.57
N GLN A 148 18.01 -17.14 1.26
CA GLN A 148 18.39 -15.74 1.43
C GLN A 148 17.51 -14.79 0.59
N ARG A 149 17.21 -15.11 -0.67
CA ARG A 149 16.31 -14.30 -1.53
C ARG A 149 14.88 -14.26 -0.99
N SER A 150 14.35 -15.39 -0.55
CA SER A 150 13.00 -15.50 0.02
C SER A 150 12.87 -14.72 1.34
N LEU A 151 13.84 -14.87 2.24
CA LEU A 151 13.92 -14.09 3.48
C LEU A 151 14.00 -12.59 3.19
N LEU A 152 14.89 -12.18 2.29
CA LEU A 152 15.03 -10.77 1.93
C LEU A 152 13.72 -10.20 1.37
N ALA A 153 13.05 -10.91 0.46
CA ALA A 153 11.80 -10.45 -0.14
C ALA A 153 10.66 -10.30 0.91
N ARG A 154 10.54 -11.26 1.85
CA ARG A 154 9.60 -11.14 2.99
C ARG A 154 9.92 -9.95 3.89
N HIS A 155 11.19 -9.69 4.15
CA HIS A 155 11.62 -8.58 5.01
C HIS A 155 11.41 -7.23 4.34
N GLU A 156 11.66 -7.14 3.04
CA GLU A 156 11.32 -5.99 2.20
C GLU A 156 9.82 -5.72 2.23
N GLU A 157 8.98 -6.75 2.09
CA GLU A 157 7.52 -6.64 2.19
C GLU A 157 7.08 -6.12 3.55
N ALA A 158 7.53 -6.74 4.64
CA ALA A 158 7.16 -6.32 5.99
C ALA A 158 7.60 -4.88 6.29
N SER A 159 8.80 -4.50 5.83
CA SER A 159 9.31 -3.12 5.94
C SER A 159 8.44 -2.15 5.15
N ALA A 160 8.07 -2.49 3.92
CA ALA A 160 7.22 -1.67 3.07
C ALA A 160 5.80 -1.51 3.66
N GLN A 161 5.25 -2.56 4.29
CA GLN A 161 3.96 -2.51 4.98
C GLN A 161 4.00 -1.53 6.17
N VAL A 162 5.04 -1.60 7.02
CA VAL A 162 5.21 -0.65 8.15
C VAL A 162 5.33 0.78 7.64
N GLN A 163 6.12 1.01 6.59
CA GLN A 163 6.23 2.34 5.98
C GLN A 163 4.89 2.83 5.43
N ARG A 164 4.17 1.98 4.72
CA ARG A 164 2.85 2.32 4.19
C ARG A 164 1.87 2.70 5.29
N GLN A 165 1.86 1.98 6.41
CA GLN A 165 1.00 2.31 7.55
C GLN A 165 1.33 3.68 8.16
N ILE A 166 2.61 4.03 8.29
CA ILE A 166 3.02 5.36 8.79
C ILE A 166 2.59 6.47 7.82
N VAL A 167 2.77 6.24 6.51
CA VAL A 167 2.37 7.20 5.47
C VAL A 167 0.86 7.43 5.45
N VAL A 168 0.05 6.37 5.48
CA VAL A 168 -1.41 6.49 5.53
C VAL A 168 -1.85 7.25 6.78
N ARG A 169 -1.28 6.93 7.94
CA ARG A 169 -1.57 7.65 9.19
C ARG A 169 -1.21 9.12 9.10
N ARG A 170 -0.03 9.45 8.54
CA ARG A 170 0.37 10.84 8.30
C ARG A 170 -0.71 11.59 7.52
N ARG A 171 -1.14 11.04 6.38
CA ARG A 171 -2.15 11.68 5.51
C ARG A 171 -3.50 11.87 6.22
N VAL A 172 -3.96 10.85 6.95
CA VAL A 172 -5.19 10.94 7.77
C VAL A 172 -5.09 12.03 8.84
N GLU A 173 -3.96 12.12 9.54
CA GLU A 173 -3.74 13.15 10.57
C GLU A 173 -3.65 14.57 9.96
N LEU A 174 -3.21 14.74 8.71
CA LEU A 174 -3.24 16.05 8.04
C LEU A 174 -4.68 16.58 7.92
N HIS A 175 -5.60 15.74 7.44
CA HIS A 175 -7.01 16.12 7.31
C HIS A 175 -7.62 16.41 8.68
N LYS A 176 -7.33 15.55 9.66
CA LYS A 176 -7.86 15.68 11.03
C LYS A 176 -7.40 16.99 11.69
N ILE A 177 -6.10 17.29 11.64
CA ILE A 177 -5.54 18.52 12.21
C ILE A 177 -6.21 19.75 11.61
N PHE A 178 -6.40 19.79 10.29
CA PHE A 178 -7.02 20.94 9.66
C PHE A 178 -8.49 21.09 10.06
N SER A 179 -9.28 20.01 10.04
CA SER A 179 -10.69 20.05 10.47
C SER A 179 -10.85 20.47 11.93
N GLU A 180 -10.07 19.92 12.86
CA GLU A 180 -10.12 20.25 14.28
C GLU A 180 -9.76 21.73 14.56
N GLU A 181 -8.79 22.29 13.83
CA GLU A 181 -8.41 23.70 14.00
C GLU A 181 -9.44 24.69 13.46
N LEU A 182 -10.20 24.32 12.43
CA LEU A 182 -11.33 25.13 11.96
C LEU A 182 -12.50 25.07 12.95
N GLU A 183 -12.79 23.90 13.51
CA GLU A 183 -13.76 23.76 14.61
C GLU A 183 -13.35 24.62 15.82
N GLU A 184 -12.06 24.67 16.16
CA GLU A 184 -11.57 25.54 17.24
C GLU A 184 -11.74 27.02 16.89
N ALA A 185 -11.41 27.44 15.66
CA ALA A 185 -11.57 28.83 15.23
C ALA A 185 -13.03 29.30 15.30
N THR A 186 -13.98 28.43 14.96
CA THR A 186 -15.42 28.74 15.11
C THR A 186 -15.82 28.87 16.57
N ARG A 187 -15.33 27.98 17.45
CA ARG A 187 -15.58 28.04 18.90
C ARG A 187 -15.01 29.30 19.54
N MET A 188 -13.86 29.75 19.07
CA MET A 188 -13.19 30.97 19.52
C MET A 188 -13.81 32.25 18.93
N GLY A 189 -14.79 32.13 18.03
CA GLY A 189 -15.45 33.26 17.37
C GLY A 189 -14.55 34.01 16.39
N GLU A 190 -13.46 33.39 15.93
CA GLU A 190 -12.52 34.00 14.97
C GLU A 190 -12.98 33.84 13.51
N MET A 191 -13.89 32.89 13.28
CA MET A 191 -14.44 32.56 11.97
C MET A 191 -15.88 32.07 12.14
N GLU A 192 -16.77 32.46 11.23
CA GLU A 192 -18.14 31.99 11.21
C GLU A 192 -18.22 30.51 10.81
N LYS A 193 -19.23 29.80 11.32
CA LYS A 193 -19.40 28.37 11.07
C LYS A 193 -19.62 28.04 9.59
N ASN A 194 -20.40 28.85 8.87
CA ASN A 194 -20.67 28.63 7.45
C ASN A 194 -19.39 28.82 6.62
N VAL A 195 -18.61 29.86 6.92
CA VAL A 195 -17.29 30.11 6.29
C VAL A 195 -16.33 28.96 6.54
N ALA A 196 -16.34 28.37 7.75
CA ALA A 196 -15.51 27.21 8.08
C ALA A 196 -15.92 25.95 7.27
N ASN A 197 -17.22 25.74 7.08
CA ASN A 197 -17.77 24.63 6.30
C ASN A 197 -17.40 24.77 4.82
N ASP A 198 -17.57 25.96 4.24
CA ASP A 198 -17.18 26.25 2.85
C ASP A 198 -15.67 26.01 2.64
N LEU A 199 -14.84 26.47 3.58
CA LEU A 199 -13.40 26.25 3.56
C LEU A 199 -13.04 24.76 3.61
N LEU A 200 -13.79 23.94 4.35
CA LEU A 200 -13.58 22.49 4.38
C LEU A 200 -13.94 21.83 3.05
N HIS A 201 -15.00 22.28 2.36
CA HIS A 201 -15.31 21.79 1.02
C HIS A 201 -14.21 22.15 0.02
N ASP A 202 -13.76 23.40 0.02
CA ASP A 202 -12.66 23.86 -0.82
C ASP A 202 -11.38 23.03 -0.55
N TYR A 203 -11.09 22.78 0.73
CA TYR A 203 -9.99 21.95 1.14
C TYR A 203 -10.09 20.52 0.62
N PHE A 204 -11.24 19.84 0.78
CA PHE A 204 -11.40 18.46 0.30
C PHE A 204 -11.32 18.37 -1.23
N THR A 205 -11.85 19.37 -1.94
CA THR A 205 -11.68 19.49 -3.40
C THR A 205 -10.21 19.61 -3.78
N CYS A 206 -9.46 20.47 -3.09
CA CYS A 206 -8.01 20.59 -3.30
C CYS A 206 -7.25 19.30 -2.98
N GLN A 207 -7.68 18.53 -1.98
CA GLN A 207 -7.05 17.24 -1.65
C GLN A 207 -7.31 16.18 -2.74
N ASP A 208 -8.50 16.14 -3.32
CA ASP A 208 -8.79 15.26 -4.46
C ASP A 208 -7.91 15.60 -5.66
N GLN A 209 -7.79 16.89 -6.00
CA GLN A 209 -6.94 17.36 -7.11
C GLN A 209 -5.45 17.07 -6.84
N LEU A 210 -4.98 17.28 -5.60
CA LEU A 210 -3.60 16.98 -5.20
C LEU A 210 -3.28 15.51 -5.46
N GLU A 211 -4.19 14.62 -5.09
CA GLU A 211 -4.00 13.20 -5.27
C GLU A 211 -3.99 12.79 -6.75
N GLU A 212 -4.81 13.38 -7.62
CA GLU A 212 -4.79 13.15 -9.07
C GLU A 212 -3.48 13.63 -9.71
N VAL A 213 -2.99 14.80 -9.30
CA VAL A 213 -1.70 15.33 -9.72
C VAL A 213 -0.56 14.40 -9.32
N LEU A 214 -0.60 13.88 -8.10
CA LEU A 214 0.42 12.97 -7.58
C LEU A 214 0.33 11.57 -8.20
N ASP A 215 -0.84 11.12 -8.66
CA ASP A 215 -1.01 9.88 -9.39
C ASP A 215 -0.21 9.91 -10.71
N VAL A 216 -0.25 11.03 -11.46
CA VAL A 216 0.58 11.23 -12.67
C VAL A 216 2.07 11.20 -12.30
N PHE A 217 2.47 11.98 -11.29
CA PHE A 217 3.88 12.01 -10.88
C PHE A 217 4.40 10.64 -10.45
N LEU A 218 3.61 9.87 -9.68
CA LEU A 218 3.97 8.53 -9.22
C LEU A 218 4.19 7.56 -10.40
N ALA A 219 3.29 7.58 -11.39
CA ALA A 219 3.40 6.75 -12.59
C ALA A 219 4.67 7.11 -13.39
N THR A 220 4.91 8.41 -13.64
CA THR A 220 6.12 8.89 -14.32
C THR A 220 7.38 8.52 -13.56
N HIS A 221 7.41 8.75 -12.25
CA HIS A 221 8.57 8.45 -11.43
C HIS A 221 8.87 6.95 -11.41
N ARG A 222 7.86 6.09 -11.33
CA ARG A 222 8.06 4.64 -11.43
C ARG A 222 8.62 4.22 -12.78
N SER A 223 8.12 4.79 -13.88
CA SER A 223 8.65 4.55 -15.23
C SER A 223 10.14 4.92 -15.32
N VAL A 224 10.52 6.13 -14.88
CA VAL A 224 11.92 6.60 -14.86
C VAL A 224 12.81 5.70 -13.99
N LEU A 225 12.33 5.28 -12.82
CA LEU A 225 13.07 4.36 -11.94
C LEU A 225 13.26 2.99 -12.59
N GLY A 226 12.23 2.47 -13.26
CA GLY A 226 12.24 1.21 -13.99
C GLY A 226 13.18 1.25 -15.20
N GLU A 227 13.12 2.31 -16.01
CA GLU A 227 14.01 2.50 -17.16
C GLU A 227 15.47 2.54 -16.69
N ARG A 228 15.75 3.30 -15.63
CA ARG A 228 17.10 3.36 -15.06
C ARG A 228 17.56 1.99 -14.56
N HIS A 229 16.68 1.19 -13.98
CA HIS A 229 17.02 -0.17 -13.58
C HIS A 229 17.36 -1.04 -14.82
N ALA A 230 16.54 -0.99 -15.87
CA ALA A 230 16.80 -1.68 -17.14
C ALA A 230 18.12 -1.23 -17.80
N GLN A 231 18.40 0.08 -17.82
CA GLN A 231 19.66 0.64 -18.31
C GLN A 231 20.85 0.09 -17.54
N ARG A 232 20.76 0.00 -16.21
CA ARG A 232 21.84 -0.57 -15.38
C ARG A 232 22.05 -2.06 -15.62
N GLN A 233 20.97 -2.83 -15.81
CA GLN A 233 21.06 -4.24 -16.19
C GLN A 233 21.78 -4.38 -17.55
N PHE A 234 21.41 -3.56 -18.54
CA PHE A 234 22.07 -3.50 -19.84
C PHE A 234 23.58 -3.18 -19.71
N LEU A 235 23.95 -2.19 -18.91
CA LEU A 235 25.36 -1.83 -18.70
C LEU A 235 26.15 -2.95 -18.01
N VAL A 236 25.56 -3.62 -17.02
CA VAL A 236 26.18 -4.78 -16.36
C VAL A 236 26.34 -5.95 -17.32
N HIS A 237 25.31 -6.26 -18.11
CA HIS A 237 25.39 -7.29 -19.14
C HIS A 237 26.51 -6.96 -20.14
N SER A 238 26.63 -5.71 -20.60
CA SER A 238 27.70 -5.30 -21.52
C SER A 238 29.11 -5.56 -20.95
N LEU A 239 29.32 -5.30 -19.66
CA LEU A 239 30.59 -5.60 -18.98
C LEU A 239 30.83 -7.11 -18.83
N GLN A 240 29.77 -7.89 -18.59
CA GLN A 240 29.84 -9.34 -18.48
C GLN A 240 30.13 -10.01 -19.83
N SER A 241 29.51 -9.54 -20.92
CA SER A 241 29.82 -10.02 -22.29
C SER A 241 31.30 -9.80 -22.61
N LEU A 242 31.89 -8.70 -22.15
CA LEU A 242 33.32 -8.46 -22.31
C LEU A 242 34.19 -9.44 -21.51
N LYS A 243 33.76 -9.86 -20.32
CA LYS A 243 34.43 -10.92 -19.56
C LYS A 243 34.28 -12.29 -20.24
N SER A 244 33.11 -12.57 -20.82
CA SER A 244 32.87 -13.78 -21.61
C SER A 244 33.80 -13.85 -22.82
N LEU A 245 33.97 -12.73 -23.53
CA LEU A 245 34.91 -12.57 -24.64
C LEU A 245 36.34 -12.99 -24.23
N ILE A 246 36.83 -12.50 -23.08
CA ILE A 246 38.16 -12.86 -22.57
C ILE A 246 38.26 -14.37 -22.39
N CYS A 247 37.31 -14.98 -21.69
CA CYS A 247 37.32 -16.41 -21.45
C CYS A 247 37.29 -17.22 -22.75
N GLU A 248 36.48 -16.81 -23.73
CA GLU A 248 36.38 -17.48 -25.03
C GLU A 248 37.69 -17.39 -25.82
N VAL A 249 38.31 -16.21 -25.91
CA VAL A 249 39.57 -16.02 -26.64
C VAL A 249 40.67 -16.89 -26.04
N PHE A 250 40.85 -16.87 -24.71
CA PHE A 250 41.87 -17.70 -24.06
C PHE A 250 41.57 -19.20 -24.17
N ALA A 251 40.30 -19.63 -24.10
CA ALA A 251 39.92 -21.04 -24.27
C ALA A 251 40.16 -21.53 -25.70
N LYS A 252 39.77 -20.75 -26.71
CA LYS A 252 40.02 -21.05 -28.13
C LYS A 252 41.52 -21.09 -28.43
N THR A 253 42.28 -20.11 -27.94
CA THR A 253 43.75 -20.11 -28.11
C THR A 253 44.39 -21.29 -27.41
N SER A 254 43.95 -21.68 -26.20
CA SER A 254 44.43 -22.90 -25.55
C SER A 254 44.17 -24.15 -26.39
N GLY A 255 42.96 -24.28 -26.95
CA GLY A 255 42.60 -25.38 -27.86
C GLY A 255 43.41 -25.38 -29.16
N GLN A 256 43.71 -24.20 -29.72
CA GLN A 256 44.56 -24.04 -30.91
C GLN A 256 46.02 -24.43 -30.63
N VAL A 257 46.53 -24.11 -29.43
CA VAL A 257 47.84 -24.59 -28.97
C VAL A 257 47.82 -26.13 -28.87
N GLU A 258 46.80 -26.70 -28.24
CA GLU A 258 46.69 -28.17 -28.13
C GLU A 258 46.56 -28.88 -29.49
N SER A 259 45.80 -28.31 -30.44
CA SER A 259 45.66 -28.87 -31.78
C SER A 259 46.96 -28.75 -32.56
N TRP A 260 47.65 -27.62 -32.50
CA TRP A 260 48.95 -27.43 -33.15
C TRP A 260 49.97 -28.50 -32.72
N PHE A 261 50.08 -28.74 -31.41
CA PHE A 261 50.97 -29.79 -30.87
C PHE A 261 50.45 -31.21 -31.14
N ARG A 262 49.18 -31.40 -31.49
CA ARG A 262 48.60 -32.70 -31.89
C ARG A 262 48.83 -32.99 -33.38
N ASP A 263 48.75 -31.98 -34.22
CA ASP A 263 49.02 -32.08 -35.66
C ASP A 263 50.50 -32.41 -35.90
N LEU A 264 51.41 -31.78 -35.12
CA LEU A 264 52.84 -32.12 -35.08
C LEU A 264 53.12 -33.58 -34.69
N ARG A 265 52.22 -34.24 -33.94
CA ARG A 265 52.32 -35.67 -33.60
C ARG A 265 51.78 -36.59 -34.70
N SER A 266 50.86 -36.09 -35.53
CA SER A 266 50.12 -36.89 -36.50
C SER A 266 50.78 -36.90 -37.89
N ASP A 267 51.53 -35.86 -38.24
CA ASP A 267 52.23 -35.70 -39.53
C ASP A 267 53.63 -36.34 -39.61
N HIS A 268 53.95 -37.30 -38.72
CA HIS A 268 55.18 -38.13 -38.80
C HIS A 268 54.90 -39.54 -39.35
N PRO A 269 54.83 -39.76 -40.68
CA PRO A 269 54.76 -41.10 -41.27
C PRO A 269 56.15 -41.59 -41.70
N SER A 270 57.00 -42.04 -40.77
CA SER A 270 58.16 -42.92 -41.09
C SER A 270 58.92 -43.36 -39.84
N PRO A 271 59.19 -44.67 -39.62
CA PRO A 271 59.94 -45.18 -38.47
C PRO A 271 61.47 -45.18 -38.67
N ARG A 272 62.02 -44.35 -39.56
CA ARG A 272 63.48 -44.18 -39.68
C ARG A 272 63.84 -42.69 -39.71
N GLU A 273 64.57 -42.29 -38.68
CA GLU A 273 65.24 -41.00 -38.48
C GLU A 273 64.34 -39.80 -38.12
N ALA A 274 63.89 -39.78 -36.85
CA ALA A 274 63.95 -38.63 -35.92
C ALA A 274 63.00 -38.91 -34.74
N SER A 275 63.50 -39.53 -33.67
CA SER A 275 62.75 -39.59 -32.42
C SER A 275 62.83 -38.22 -31.74
N VAL A 276 61.92 -37.30 -32.09
CA VAL A 276 61.57 -36.26 -31.13
C VAL A 276 60.88 -37.01 -29.99
N ALA A 277 61.52 -37.06 -28.82
CA ALA A 277 60.93 -37.74 -27.67
C ALA A 277 59.58 -37.10 -27.35
N GLU A 278 58.50 -37.86 -27.39
CA GLU A 278 57.13 -37.37 -27.09
C GLU A 278 57.11 -36.61 -25.76
N ASP A 279 57.95 -37.01 -24.80
CA ASP A 279 58.16 -36.33 -23.52
C ASP A 279 58.65 -34.88 -23.66
N GLN A 280 59.51 -34.58 -24.64
CA GLN A 280 60.01 -33.23 -24.90
C GLN A 280 58.94 -32.34 -25.56
N LEU A 281 58.09 -32.93 -26.42
CA LEU A 281 56.97 -32.22 -27.04
C LEU A 281 55.87 -31.91 -25.99
N ASN A 282 55.59 -32.86 -25.10
CA ASN A 282 54.69 -32.67 -23.96
C ASN A 282 55.19 -31.58 -23.00
N LEU A 283 56.50 -31.55 -22.72
CA LEU A 283 57.11 -30.50 -21.90
C LEU A 283 56.96 -29.11 -22.52
N LEU A 284 57.09 -28.99 -23.85
CA LEU A 284 56.88 -27.71 -24.57
C LEU A 284 55.41 -27.29 -24.60
N LEU A 285 54.47 -28.24 -24.77
CA LEU A 285 53.04 -27.98 -24.69
C LEU A 285 52.65 -27.49 -23.28
N GLU A 286 53.11 -28.18 -22.24
CA GLU A 286 52.89 -27.76 -20.85
C GLU A 286 53.49 -26.37 -20.58
N LYS A 287 54.68 -26.08 -21.13
CA LYS A 287 55.30 -24.76 -20.99
C LYS A 287 54.48 -23.67 -21.66
N ALA A 288 54.01 -23.89 -22.90
CA ALA A 288 53.16 -22.95 -23.62
C ALA A 288 51.81 -22.73 -22.93
N GLN A 289 51.20 -23.79 -22.39
CA GLN A 289 49.96 -23.69 -21.59
C GLN A 289 50.18 -22.93 -20.28
N LYS A 290 51.30 -23.17 -19.58
CA LYS A 290 51.67 -22.42 -18.36
C LYS A 290 51.88 -20.94 -18.66
N GLU A 291 52.58 -20.61 -19.74
CA GLU A 291 52.77 -19.20 -20.18
C GLU A 291 51.45 -18.53 -20.55
N LEU A 292 50.53 -19.23 -21.25
CA LEU A 292 49.19 -18.72 -21.57
C LEU A 292 48.37 -18.43 -20.31
N VAL A 293 48.43 -19.30 -19.30
CA VAL A 293 47.78 -19.08 -18.00
C VAL A 293 48.39 -17.89 -17.27
N LEU A 294 49.71 -17.70 -17.32
CA LEU A 294 50.36 -16.54 -16.70
C LEU A 294 49.93 -15.22 -17.36
N VAL A 295 49.83 -15.18 -18.69
CA VAL A 295 49.31 -14.00 -19.40
C VAL A 295 47.87 -13.69 -18.99
N LYS A 296 47.02 -14.72 -18.83
CA LYS A 296 45.65 -14.55 -18.33
C LYS A 296 45.62 -14.01 -16.89
N GLN A 297 46.45 -14.53 -16.00
CA GLN A 297 46.56 -14.03 -14.62
C GLN A 297 47.05 -12.57 -14.59
N GLY A 298 48.06 -12.23 -15.40
CA GLY A 298 48.54 -10.86 -15.54
C GLY A 298 47.48 -9.89 -16.06
N LEU A 299 46.61 -10.34 -16.98
CA LEU A 299 45.44 -9.59 -17.42
C LEU A 299 44.46 -9.34 -16.27
N ASP A 300 44.09 -10.37 -15.51
CA ASP A 300 43.16 -10.22 -14.38
C ASP A 300 43.72 -9.28 -13.29
N GLU A 301 45.02 -9.36 -13.00
CA GLU A 301 45.72 -8.44 -12.09
C GLU A 301 45.78 -7.01 -12.63
N ALA A 302 46.00 -6.82 -13.94
CA ALA A 302 45.97 -5.49 -14.56
C ALA A 302 44.56 -4.88 -14.47
N LEU A 303 43.52 -5.67 -14.77
CA LEU A 303 42.13 -5.21 -14.69
C LEU A 303 41.72 -4.82 -13.27
N THR A 304 42.10 -5.61 -12.27
CA THR A 304 41.81 -5.30 -10.86
C THR A 304 42.52 -4.04 -10.38
N ARG A 305 43.80 -3.84 -10.75
CA ARG A 305 44.56 -2.62 -10.45
C ARG A 305 43.95 -1.38 -11.09
N GLU A 306 43.68 -1.42 -12.39
CA GLU A 306 43.12 -0.30 -13.15
C GLU A 306 41.73 0.10 -12.68
N ARG A 307 40.84 -0.87 -12.43
CA ARG A 307 39.49 -0.61 -11.90
C ARG A 307 39.55 0.03 -10.52
N SER A 308 40.48 -0.43 -9.67
CA SER A 308 40.69 0.15 -8.34
C SER A 308 41.20 1.59 -8.41
N ALA A 309 42.08 1.90 -9.37
CA ALA A 309 42.61 3.25 -9.57
C ALA A 309 41.52 4.27 -9.97
N MET A 310 40.60 3.89 -10.87
CA MET A 310 39.52 4.78 -11.33
C MET A 310 38.36 4.93 -10.34
N HIS A 311 38.14 3.93 -9.47
CA HIS A 311 36.96 3.83 -8.60
C HIS A 311 36.70 5.10 -7.77
N CYS A 312 37.71 5.60 -7.07
CA CYS A 312 37.55 6.76 -6.20
C CYS A 312 37.18 8.04 -6.96
N GLY A 313 37.74 8.22 -8.16
CA GLY A 313 37.44 9.36 -9.04
C GLY A 313 35.98 9.34 -9.50
N LEU A 314 35.52 8.20 -10.01
CA LEU A 314 34.14 8.01 -10.48
C LEU A 314 33.12 8.22 -9.35
N VAL A 315 33.38 7.67 -8.16
CA VAL A 315 32.49 7.81 -7.00
C VAL A 315 32.46 9.24 -6.46
N LYS A 316 33.59 9.96 -6.47
CA LYS A 316 33.64 11.38 -6.08
C LYS A 316 32.86 12.25 -7.06
N LYS A 317 33.13 12.12 -8.37
CA LYS A 317 32.44 12.86 -9.44
C LYS A 317 30.93 12.67 -9.35
N ARG A 318 30.49 11.41 -9.25
CA ARG A 318 29.07 11.06 -9.14
C ARG A 318 28.39 11.72 -7.93
N ARG A 319 29.01 11.64 -6.75
CA ARG A 319 28.42 12.17 -5.52
C ARG A 319 28.30 13.69 -5.55
N GLY A 320 29.30 14.39 -6.09
CA GLY A 320 29.27 15.85 -6.25
C GLY A 320 28.09 16.27 -7.13
N LEU A 321 28.06 15.81 -8.39
CA LEU A 321 27.05 16.23 -9.37
C LEU A 321 25.62 15.91 -8.95
N ILE A 322 25.38 14.73 -8.35
CA ILE A 322 24.05 14.39 -7.83
C ILE A 322 23.67 15.29 -6.65
N SER A 323 24.60 15.59 -5.74
CA SER A 323 24.34 16.47 -4.60
C SER A 323 23.99 17.89 -5.05
N ASP A 324 24.76 18.42 -6.00
CA ASP A 324 24.54 19.76 -6.57
C ASP A 324 23.15 19.84 -7.22
N LYS A 325 22.77 18.82 -8.00
CA LYS A 325 21.46 18.76 -8.64
C LYS A 325 20.30 18.66 -7.64
N LEU A 326 20.46 17.85 -6.59
CA LEU A 326 19.45 17.75 -5.53
C LEU A 326 19.30 19.06 -4.75
N GLN A 327 20.39 19.82 -4.55
CA GLN A 327 20.33 21.13 -3.92
C GLN A 327 19.59 22.15 -4.80
N GLU A 328 19.85 22.16 -6.11
CA GLU A 328 19.11 22.97 -7.09
C GLU A 328 17.62 22.65 -7.06
N HIS A 329 17.25 21.37 -7.06
CA HIS A 329 15.86 20.92 -6.96
C HIS A 329 15.18 21.40 -5.68
N LYS A 330 15.86 21.25 -4.53
CA LYS A 330 15.35 21.70 -3.23
C LYS A 330 15.17 23.22 -3.18
N GLN A 331 16.02 23.98 -3.87
CA GLN A 331 15.89 25.42 -3.99
C GLN A 331 14.67 25.82 -4.84
N LYS A 332 14.48 25.21 -6.01
CA LYS A 332 13.29 25.43 -6.86
C LYS A 332 11.98 25.09 -6.13
N GLN A 333 11.97 24.03 -5.33
CA GLN A 333 10.82 23.68 -4.48
C GLN A 333 10.51 24.78 -3.44
N LYS A 334 11.56 25.33 -2.79
CA LYS A 334 11.38 26.45 -1.86
C LYS A 334 10.86 27.70 -2.54
N GLU A 335 11.34 28.02 -3.74
CA GLU A 335 10.87 29.16 -4.53
C GLU A 335 9.38 29.04 -4.85
N LEU A 336 8.92 27.86 -5.30
CA LEU A 336 7.50 27.60 -5.55
C LEU A 336 6.65 27.69 -4.26
N SER A 337 7.15 27.19 -3.13
CA SER A 337 6.50 27.36 -1.83
C SER A 337 6.42 28.82 -1.38
N VAL A 338 7.45 29.64 -1.66
CA VAL A 338 7.46 31.07 -1.31
C VAL A 338 6.43 31.83 -2.14
N LEU A 339 6.28 31.52 -3.44
CA LEU A 339 5.28 32.16 -4.30
C LEU A 339 3.86 32.01 -3.74
N SER A 340 3.48 30.82 -3.26
CA SER A 340 2.20 30.61 -2.56
C SER A 340 2.05 31.53 -1.34
N ARG A 341 3.15 31.85 -0.63
CA ARG A 341 3.13 32.72 0.56
C ARG A 341 3.25 34.21 0.28
N THR A 342 3.67 34.64 -0.91
CA THR A 342 3.86 36.06 -1.22
C THR A 342 2.88 36.60 -2.26
N CYS A 343 2.13 35.73 -2.95
CA CYS A 343 1.11 36.16 -3.90
C CYS A 343 0.03 36.99 -3.19
N GLU A 344 -0.11 38.24 -3.63
CA GLU A 344 -1.11 39.20 -3.12
C GLU A 344 -2.47 39.02 -3.81
N GLU A 345 -2.46 38.56 -5.07
CA GLU A 345 -3.64 38.11 -5.81
C GLU A 345 -4.02 36.70 -5.36
N GLY A 346 -5.32 36.39 -5.30
CA GLY A 346 -5.81 35.08 -4.89
C GLY A 346 -5.22 33.97 -5.77
N LEU A 347 -4.47 33.05 -5.16
CA LEU A 347 -3.83 31.95 -5.87
C LEU A 347 -4.86 30.85 -6.15
N ASP A 348 -5.08 30.50 -7.41
CA ASP A 348 -5.87 29.30 -7.76
C ASP A 348 -5.14 28.03 -7.29
N PRO A 349 -5.73 27.25 -6.35
CA PRO A 349 -5.13 26.02 -5.87
C PRO A 349 -4.91 24.98 -6.98
N ALA A 350 -5.78 24.91 -7.98
CA ALA A 350 -5.67 23.91 -9.05
C ALA A 350 -4.43 24.17 -9.92
N HIS A 351 -4.26 25.41 -10.40
CA HIS A 351 -3.06 25.80 -11.14
C HIS A 351 -1.77 25.65 -10.32
N TYR A 352 -1.83 25.91 -9.00
CA TYR A 352 -0.70 25.71 -8.11
C TYR A 352 -0.28 24.23 -8.00
N LEU A 353 -1.25 23.32 -7.88
CA LEU A 353 -0.99 21.88 -7.85
C LEU A 353 -0.38 21.39 -9.17
N ILE A 354 -0.86 21.88 -10.31
CA ILE A 354 -0.26 21.59 -11.63
C ILE A 354 1.18 22.12 -11.72
N SER A 355 1.46 23.29 -11.13
CA SER A 355 2.83 23.83 -11.06
C SER A 355 3.76 22.90 -10.28
N TRP A 356 3.29 22.34 -9.16
CA TRP A 356 4.02 21.29 -8.43
C TRP A 356 4.21 20.02 -9.24
N GLN A 357 3.18 19.57 -9.96
CA GLN A 357 3.25 18.41 -10.85
C GLN A 357 4.40 18.56 -11.85
N ASN A 358 4.38 19.66 -12.59
CA ASN A 358 5.34 19.95 -13.65
C ASN A 358 6.75 20.06 -13.09
N LEU A 359 6.91 20.75 -11.95
CA LEU A 359 8.19 20.85 -11.26
C LEU A 359 8.73 19.47 -10.88
N LEU A 360 7.91 18.62 -10.25
CA LEU A 360 8.35 17.31 -9.77
C LEU A 360 8.66 16.35 -10.93
N ILE A 361 7.87 16.38 -12.00
CA ILE A 361 8.13 15.60 -13.22
C ILE A 361 9.45 16.05 -13.86
N ALA A 362 9.66 17.36 -14.05
CA ALA A 362 10.91 17.88 -14.59
C ALA A 362 12.11 17.46 -13.72
N GLN A 363 11.98 17.56 -12.40
CA GLN A 363 13.03 17.14 -11.47
C GLN A 363 13.35 15.64 -11.56
N CYS A 364 12.34 14.77 -11.67
CA CYS A 364 12.59 13.33 -11.74
C CYS A 364 13.23 12.92 -13.08
N LEU A 365 12.85 13.57 -14.18
CA LEU A 365 13.45 13.38 -15.50
C LEU A 365 14.90 13.87 -15.54
N GLU A 366 15.15 15.13 -15.14
CA GLU A 366 16.50 15.72 -15.10
C GLU A 366 17.47 14.88 -14.24
N LEU A 367 17.02 14.44 -13.06
CA LEU A 367 17.84 13.61 -12.18
C LEU A 367 18.03 12.20 -12.76
N GLY A 368 17.01 11.65 -13.42
CA GLY A 368 17.08 10.38 -14.13
C GLY A 368 18.15 10.41 -15.22
N GLU A 369 18.10 11.40 -16.10
CA GLU A 369 19.06 11.62 -17.18
C GLU A 369 20.49 11.81 -16.66
N LEU A 370 20.69 12.67 -15.66
CA LEU A 370 22.00 12.88 -15.05
C LEU A 370 22.57 11.55 -14.51
N ILE A 371 21.75 10.77 -13.81
CA ILE A 371 22.20 9.50 -13.24
C ILE A 371 22.51 8.47 -14.34
N ASN A 372 21.70 8.41 -15.40
CA ASN A 372 21.93 7.53 -16.55
C ASN A 372 23.25 7.89 -17.24
N ASN A 373 23.48 9.18 -17.53
CA ASN A 373 24.72 9.67 -18.13
C ASN A 373 25.95 9.33 -17.28
N LEU A 374 25.86 9.49 -15.95
CA LEU A 374 26.94 9.12 -15.04
C LEU A 374 27.17 7.60 -14.95
N ASP A 375 26.10 6.80 -15.05
CA ASP A 375 26.20 5.34 -15.09
C ASP A 375 26.83 4.88 -16.43
N GLU A 376 26.45 5.49 -17.55
CA GLU A 376 26.98 5.19 -18.89
C GLU A 376 28.45 5.60 -19.05
N GLU A 377 28.81 6.79 -18.59
CA GLU A 377 30.20 7.28 -18.62
C GLU A 377 31.11 6.34 -17.81
N ALA A 378 30.69 5.98 -16.59
CA ALA A 378 31.46 5.05 -15.75
C ALA A 378 31.61 3.67 -16.43
N ALA A 379 30.56 3.15 -17.06
CA ALA A 379 30.66 1.90 -17.81
C ALA A 379 31.56 2.03 -19.04
N ALA A 380 31.52 3.17 -19.75
CA ALA A 380 32.37 3.43 -20.90
C ALA A 380 33.86 3.48 -20.53
N ASP A 381 34.20 4.14 -19.41
CA ASP A 381 35.56 4.17 -18.88
C ASP A 381 36.06 2.77 -18.50
N ILE A 382 35.24 1.99 -17.77
CA ILE A 382 35.58 0.61 -17.40
C ILE A 382 35.77 -0.26 -18.65
N ARG A 383 34.89 -0.14 -19.66
CA ARG A 383 35.02 -0.86 -20.93
C ARG A 383 36.29 -0.47 -21.67
N LYS A 384 36.59 0.83 -21.77
CA LYS A 384 37.79 1.35 -22.45
C LYS A 384 39.05 0.78 -21.84
N VAL A 385 39.15 0.76 -20.51
CA VAL A 385 40.33 0.19 -19.84
C VAL A 385 40.38 -1.33 -19.97
N THR A 386 39.23 -2.00 -19.87
CA THR A 386 39.16 -3.45 -20.05
C THR A 386 39.61 -3.85 -21.45
N MET A 387 39.12 -3.18 -22.50
CA MET A 387 39.55 -3.42 -23.88
C MET A 387 41.04 -3.17 -24.08
N ARG A 388 41.61 -2.10 -23.52
CA ARG A 388 43.07 -1.85 -23.62
C ARG A 388 43.88 -3.00 -23.03
N ALA A 389 43.50 -3.47 -21.84
CA ALA A 389 44.17 -4.59 -21.20
C ALA A 389 44.05 -5.89 -22.01
N ILE A 390 42.87 -6.16 -22.61
CA ILE A 390 42.68 -7.30 -23.52
C ILE A 390 43.64 -7.24 -24.71
N HIS A 391 43.75 -6.09 -25.37
CA HIS A 391 44.64 -5.95 -26.53
C HIS A 391 46.11 -6.13 -26.14
N SER A 392 46.53 -5.62 -24.98
CA SER A 392 47.88 -5.86 -24.44
C SER A 392 48.13 -7.35 -24.19
N ALA A 393 47.20 -8.05 -23.54
CA ALA A 393 47.33 -9.49 -23.29
C ALA A 393 47.33 -10.30 -24.59
N VAL A 394 46.50 -9.94 -25.58
CA VAL A 394 46.52 -10.58 -26.91
C VAL A 394 47.87 -10.38 -27.62
N ALA A 395 48.50 -9.20 -27.48
CA ALA A 395 49.82 -8.96 -28.04
C ALA A 395 50.89 -9.85 -27.35
N GLU A 396 50.81 -10.02 -26.03
CA GLU A 396 51.68 -10.93 -25.28
C GLU A 396 51.49 -12.39 -25.70
N VAL A 397 50.24 -12.86 -25.88
CA VAL A 397 49.95 -14.20 -26.40
C VAL A 397 50.54 -14.40 -27.80
N LYS A 398 50.42 -13.43 -28.70
CA LYS A 398 51.04 -13.48 -30.03
C LYS A 398 52.57 -13.55 -29.95
N ALA A 399 53.18 -12.95 -28.94
CA ALA A 399 54.63 -13.01 -28.72
C ALA A 399 55.14 -14.37 -28.20
N LEU A 400 54.26 -15.26 -27.73
CA LEU A 400 54.61 -16.64 -27.35
C LEU A 400 54.92 -17.52 -28.59
N GLN A 401 54.29 -17.22 -29.73
CA GLN A 401 54.40 -18.02 -30.95
C GLN A 401 55.83 -18.14 -31.50
N PRO A 402 56.62 -17.06 -31.68
CA PRO A 402 57.98 -17.16 -32.18
C PRO A 402 58.92 -17.97 -31.27
N GLY A 403 58.76 -17.84 -29.95
CA GLY A 403 59.56 -18.59 -28.97
C GLY A 403 59.27 -20.09 -29.00
N ALA A 404 57.99 -20.47 -29.09
CA ALA A 404 57.57 -21.86 -29.26
C ALA A 404 58.01 -22.44 -30.61
N ALA A 405 57.85 -21.68 -31.70
CA ALA A 405 58.29 -22.09 -33.03
C ALA A 405 59.81 -22.31 -33.10
N GLN A 406 60.60 -21.47 -32.42
CA GLN A 406 62.06 -21.61 -32.38
C GLN A 406 62.52 -22.80 -31.53
N ALA A 407 61.82 -23.10 -30.44
CA ALA A 407 62.06 -24.32 -29.65
C ALA A 407 61.76 -25.59 -30.46
N LEU A 408 60.68 -25.58 -31.26
CA LEU A 408 60.31 -26.69 -32.15
C LEU A 408 61.27 -26.84 -33.33
N LEU A 409 61.82 -25.75 -33.89
CA LEU A 409 62.91 -25.81 -34.88
C LEU A 409 64.16 -26.49 -34.33
N GLY A 410 64.50 -26.23 -33.07
CA GLY A 410 65.62 -26.87 -32.38
C GLY A 410 65.43 -28.38 -32.20
N LEU A 411 64.19 -28.88 -32.27
CA LEU A 411 63.83 -30.29 -32.22
C LEU A 411 63.64 -30.93 -33.60
N GLY A 412 63.88 -30.20 -34.70
CA GLY A 412 63.81 -30.73 -36.06
C GLY A 412 62.41 -30.69 -36.71
N ALA A 413 61.47 -29.90 -36.17
CA ALA A 413 60.14 -29.77 -36.75
C ALA A 413 60.17 -29.12 -38.16
N PRO A 414 59.35 -29.59 -39.13
CA PRO A 414 59.28 -29.02 -40.47
C PRO A 414 58.86 -27.54 -40.47
N ARG A 415 59.57 -26.70 -41.24
CA ARG A 415 59.34 -25.24 -41.28
C ARG A 415 57.92 -24.81 -41.66
N PHE A 416 57.21 -25.64 -42.42
CA PHE A 416 55.83 -25.35 -42.85
C PHE A 416 54.79 -25.53 -41.73
N LEU A 417 55.09 -26.30 -40.68
CA LEU A 417 54.20 -26.53 -39.51
C LEU A 417 54.39 -25.51 -38.38
N LEU A 418 55.23 -24.49 -38.59
CA LEU A 418 55.60 -23.50 -37.57
C LEU A 418 54.91 -22.13 -37.73
N GLN A 419 53.95 -22.02 -38.65
CA GLN A 419 53.20 -20.79 -38.91
C GLN A 419 51.70 -20.80 -38.53
N PRO A 420 51.23 -21.48 -37.46
CA PRO A 420 49.82 -21.35 -37.07
C PRO A 420 49.56 -19.99 -36.41
N GLU A 421 48.57 -19.23 -36.87
CA GLU A 421 48.16 -18.00 -36.20
C GLU A 421 47.44 -18.31 -34.87
N LEU A 422 48.18 -18.33 -33.75
CA LEU A 422 47.66 -18.69 -32.40
C LEU A 422 46.45 -17.86 -31.92
N VAL A 423 46.19 -16.69 -32.52
CA VAL A 423 45.08 -15.79 -32.16
C VAL A 423 44.32 -15.29 -33.40
N GLY A 424 44.75 -15.67 -34.62
CA GLY A 424 44.34 -15.05 -35.89
C GLY A 424 42.82 -15.03 -36.12
N GLY A 425 42.15 -16.17 -35.87
CA GLY A 425 40.69 -16.29 -35.98
C GLY A 425 39.93 -16.08 -34.66
N ALA A 426 40.54 -16.39 -33.51
CA ALA A 426 39.84 -16.44 -32.22
C ALA A 426 39.33 -15.06 -31.74
N MET A 427 40.12 -14.01 -31.92
CA MET A 427 39.76 -12.65 -31.53
C MET A 427 38.67 -12.02 -32.42
N PRO A 428 38.83 -11.97 -33.77
CA PRO A 428 37.81 -11.35 -34.64
C PRO A 428 36.44 -12.04 -34.56
N GLU A 429 36.39 -13.37 -34.48
CA GLU A 429 35.14 -14.12 -34.29
C GLU A 429 34.44 -13.76 -32.98
N ALA A 430 35.20 -13.68 -31.88
CA ALA A 430 34.66 -13.35 -30.57
C ALA A 430 34.18 -11.88 -30.54
N GLN A 431 34.90 -10.96 -31.20
CA GLN A 431 34.49 -9.56 -31.33
C GLN A 431 33.21 -9.41 -32.16
N GLU A 432 33.03 -10.20 -33.23
CA GLU A 432 31.79 -10.23 -34.00
C GLU A 432 30.60 -10.70 -33.15
N ARG A 433 30.78 -11.78 -32.38
CA ARG A 433 29.76 -12.28 -31.44
C ARG A 433 29.38 -11.22 -30.40
N LEU A 434 30.37 -10.54 -29.80
CA LEU A 434 30.13 -9.44 -28.86
C LEU A 434 29.32 -8.29 -29.49
N GLN A 435 29.55 -7.98 -30.76
CA GLN A 435 28.76 -6.98 -31.49
C GLN A 435 27.32 -7.45 -31.72
N GLN A 436 27.12 -8.73 -32.06
CA GLN A 436 25.79 -9.31 -32.23
C GLN A 436 25.00 -9.33 -30.92
N GLU A 437 25.64 -9.74 -29.81
CA GLU A 437 25.08 -9.66 -28.45
C GLU A 437 24.72 -8.23 -28.08
N GLY A 438 25.60 -7.27 -28.36
CA GLY A 438 25.35 -5.85 -28.11
C GLY A 438 24.12 -5.34 -28.87
N LYS A 439 23.96 -5.70 -30.15
CA LYS A 439 22.77 -5.35 -30.94
C LYS A 439 21.51 -5.98 -30.37
N ALA A 440 21.56 -7.24 -29.93
CA ALA A 440 20.42 -7.91 -29.29
C ALA A 440 20.04 -7.24 -27.97
N ALA A 441 21.02 -6.93 -27.12
CA ALA A 441 20.81 -6.27 -25.84
C ALA A 441 20.21 -4.87 -25.99
N VAL A 442 20.61 -4.10 -27.01
CA VAL A 442 20.00 -2.80 -27.32
C VAL A 442 18.51 -2.95 -27.72
N ARG A 443 18.17 -3.96 -28.53
CA ARG A 443 16.75 -4.23 -28.87
C ARG A 443 15.94 -4.62 -27.64
N THR A 444 16.50 -5.44 -26.75
CA THR A 444 15.85 -5.79 -25.49
C THR A 444 15.61 -4.56 -24.63
N LEU A 445 16.62 -3.69 -24.47
CA LEU A 445 16.49 -2.44 -23.73
C LEU A 445 15.39 -1.54 -24.32
N GLN A 446 15.34 -1.38 -25.65
CA GLN A 446 14.29 -0.61 -26.30
C GLN A 446 12.90 -1.21 -26.03
N SER A 447 12.74 -2.52 -26.21
CA SER A 447 11.49 -3.21 -25.91
C SER A 447 11.07 -3.07 -24.44
N THR A 448 12.02 -3.05 -23.50
CA THR A 448 11.70 -2.79 -22.10
C THR A 448 11.28 -1.35 -21.84
N ARG A 449 11.83 -0.36 -22.56
CA ARG A 449 11.39 1.04 -22.48
C ARG A 449 9.97 1.21 -22.97
N ASP A 450 9.67 0.64 -24.14
CA ASP A 450 8.33 0.70 -24.73
C ASP A 450 7.32 0.03 -23.79
N ALA A 451 7.66 -1.14 -23.23
CA ALA A 451 6.79 -1.83 -22.26
C ALA A 451 6.58 -1.04 -20.95
N LEU A 452 7.59 -0.30 -20.48
CA LEU A 452 7.48 0.55 -19.29
C LEU A 452 6.58 1.77 -19.55
N GLN A 453 6.67 2.35 -20.75
CA GLN A 453 5.78 3.41 -21.20
C GLN A 453 4.32 2.93 -21.25
N ASP A 454 4.06 1.79 -21.90
CA ASP A 454 2.72 1.18 -21.95
C ASP A 454 2.18 0.88 -20.54
N CYS A 455 3.04 0.38 -19.64
CA CYS A 455 2.67 0.11 -18.26
C CYS A 455 2.33 1.38 -17.48
N MET A 456 3.02 2.49 -17.74
CA MET A 456 2.76 3.78 -17.11
C MET A 456 1.40 4.34 -17.56
N GLU A 457 1.09 4.27 -18.85
CA GLU A 457 -0.19 4.74 -19.39
C GLU A 457 -1.36 3.89 -18.87
N LEU A 458 -1.22 2.56 -18.87
CA LEU A 458 -2.21 1.65 -18.29
C LEU A 458 -2.40 1.91 -16.79
N GLU A 459 -1.31 2.11 -16.05
CA GLU A 459 -1.38 2.44 -14.64
C GLU A 459 -2.17 3.72 -14.39
N LEU A 460 -1.96 4.77 -15.19
CA LEU A 460 -2.67 6.03 -15.05
C LEU A 460 -4.18 5.86 -15.32
N GLN A 461 -4.54 5.09 -16.35
CA GLN A 461 -5.93 4.77 -16.65
C GLN A 461 -6.60 3.96 -15.52
N GLU A 462 -5.93 2.92 -15.01
CA GLU A 462 -6.41 2.13 -13.87
C GLU A 462 -6.63 3.02 -12.64
N GLN A 463 -5.72 3.96 -12.40
CA GLN A 463 -5.78 4.87 -11.26
C GLN A 463 -6.93 5.87 -11.40
N GLN A 464 -7.12 6.46 -12.59
CA GLN A 464 -8.23 7.36 -12.88
C GLN A 464 -9.59 6.65 -12.73
N ALA A 465 -9.72 5.43 -13.27
CA ALA A 465 -10.94 4.63 -13.13
C ALA A 465 -11.27 4.32 -11.66
N LEU A 466 -10.25 4.04 -10.85
CA LEU A 466 -10.40 3.82 -9.40
C LEU A 466 -10.94 5.07 -8.70
N ARG A 467 -10.37 6.24 -8.99
CA ARG A 467 -10.81 7.53 -8.42
C ARG A 467 -12.25 7.85 -8.80
N GLN A 468 -12.58 7.69 -10.08
CA GLN A 468 -13.92 7.93 -10.61
C GLN A 468 -14.95 7.00 -9.95
N ARG A 469 -14.63 5.70 -9.81
CA ARG A 469 -15.50 4.75 -9.11
C ARG A 469 -15.70 5.14 -7.65
N GLY A 470 -14.65 5.52 -6.93
CA GLY A 470 -14.75 5.98 -5.55
C GLY A 470 -15.66 7.19 -5.41
N ARG A 471 -15.49 8.20 -6.28
CA ARG A 471 -16.37 9.39 -6.30
C ARG A 471 -17.82 9.05 -6.63
N ALA A 472 -18.06 8.20 -7.62
CA ALA A 472 -19.41 7.77 -7.99
C ALA A 472 -20.09 7.01 -6.84
N PHE A 473 -19.35 6.14 -6.15
CA PHE A 473 -19.86 5.43 -4.98
C PHE A 473 -20.20 6.39 -3.83
N PHE A 474 -19.31 7.34 -3.52
CA PHE A 474 -19.55 8.35 -2.49
C PHE A 474 -20.75 9.24 -2.84
N GLN A 475 -20.87 9.67 -4.10
CA GLN A 475 -22.01 10.44 -4.57
C GLN A 475 -23.32 9.65 -4.41
N ALA A 476 -23.36 8.39 -4.86
CA ALA A 476 -24.53 7.53 -4.70
C ALA A 476 -24.87 7.26 -3.21
N LEU A 477 -23.87 7.23 -2.33
CA LEU A 477 -24.04 7.09 -0.89
C LEU A 477 -24.67 8.34 -0.27
N CYS A 478 -24.27 9.52 -0.72
CA CYS A 478 -24.86 10.79 -0.29
C CYS A 478 -26.28 11.00 -0.85
N GLU A 479 -26.56 10.53 -2.07
CA GLU A 479 -27.88 10.56 -2.71
C GLU A 479 -28.83 9.44 -2.21
N ALA A 480 -28.32 8.49 -1.42
CA ALA A 480 -29.17 7.48 -0.78
C ALA A 480 -30.21 8.17 0.12
N GLN A 481 -31.27 7.44 0.54
CA GLN A 481 -32.44 7.97 1.28
C GLN A 481 -32.15 8.61 2.67
N LEU A 482 -30.94 9.06 2.95
CA LEU A 482 -30.51 9.75 4.15
C LEU A 482 -30.59 11.27 3.97
N THR A 483 -31.39 11.94 4.79
CA THR A 483 -31.19 13.35 5.09
C THR A 483 -29.85 13.54 5.77
N LEU A 484 -28.93 14.31 5.15
CA LEU A 484 -27.62 14.64 5.69
C LEU A 484 -27.61 16.12 6.05
N SER A 485 -27.28 16.42 7.31
CA SER A 485 -26.92 17.77 7.71
C SER A 485 -25.56 18.14 7.11
N GLU A 486 -25.26 19.44 7.05
CA GLU A 486 -23.99 19.95 6.54
C GLU A 486 -22.77 19.38 7.30
N GLU A 487 -22.88 19.25 8.63
CA GLU A 487 -21.84 18.65 9.47
C GLU A 487 -21.62 17.16 9.16
N GLU A 488 -22.71 16.41 8.96
CA GLU A 488 -22.65 14.99 8.63
C GLU A 488 -22.09 14.76 7.22
N LEU A 489 -22.41 15.65 6.28
CA LEU A 489 -21.83 15.61 4.93
C LEU A 489 -20.32 15.86 4.98
N LEU A 490 -19.86 16.86 5.73
CA LEU A 490 -18.43 17.13 5.92
C LEU A 490 -17.71 15.99 6.65
N GLN A 491 -18.35 15.37 7.64
CA GLN A 491 -17.84 14.18 8.30
C GLN A 491 -17.71 13.00 7.33
N MET A 492 -18.70 12.78 6.47
CA MET A 492 -18.67 11.76 5.43
C MET A 492 -17.60 12.05 4.37
N LYS A 493 -17.40 13.31 3.96
CA LYS A 493 -16.30 13.73 3.08
C LYS A 493 -14.94 13.46 3.72
N LEU A 494 -14.77 13.74 5.01
CA LEU A 494 -13.55 13.42 5.73
C LEU A 494 -13.27 11.91 5.76
N GLU A 495 -14.27 11.08 6.06
CA GLU A 495 -14.13 9.62 5.99
C GLU A 495 -13.80 9.14 4.58
N PHE A 496 -14.41 9.73 3.54
CA PHE A 496 -14.09 9.45 2.15
C PHE A 496 -12.62 9.77 1.84
N GLN A 497 -12.10 10.93 2.26
CA GLN A 497 -10.69 11.29 2.09
C GLN A 497 -9.75 10.32 2.81
N LYS A 498 -10.11 9.86 4.02
CA LYS A 498 -9.34 8.83 4.74
C LYS A 498 -9.27 7.52 3.95
N CYS A 499 -10.37 7.08 3.36
CA CYS A 499 -10.40 5.91 2.48
C CYS A 499 -9.52 6.12 1.24
N MET A 500 -9.65 7.26 0.55
CA MET A 500 -8.90 7.55 -0.67
C MET A 500 -7.40 7.72 -0.44
N SER A 501 -6.98 8.18 0.74
CA SER A 501 -5.56 8.27 1.14
C SER A 501 -4.80 6.93 1.10
N ARG A 502 -5.53 5.80 1.06
CA ARG A 502 -5.00 4.43 1.01
C ARG A 502 -4.95 3.85 -0.39
N MET A 503 -5.56 4.50 -1.37
CA MET A 503 -5.80 3.92 -2.70
C MET A 503 -4.77 4.33 -3.76
N ASP A 504 -3.77 5.16 -3.43
CA ASP A 504 -2.67 5.48 -4.34
C ASP A 504 -1.80 4.24 -4.64
N ARG A 505 -1.27 4.19 -5.87
CA ARG A 505 -0.27 3.20 -6.25
C ARG A 505 1.10 3.69 -5.79
N CYS A 506 1.41 3.47 -4.52
CA CYS A 506 2.69 3.90 -3.95
C CYS A 506 3.91 3.19 -4.60
N LEU A 507 5.11 3.74 -4.45
CA LEU A 507 6.31 3.25 -5.15
C LEU A 507 6.84 1.90 -4.63
N VAL A 508 6.84 1.70 -3.32
CA VAL A 508 7.62 0.62 -2.67
C VAL A 508 6.79 -0.65 -2.47
N LEU A 509 5.62 -0.54 -1.86
CA LEU A 509 4.85 -1.71 -1.41
C LEU A 509 4.46 -2.65 -2.57
N PRO A 510 4.00 -2.17 -3.74
CA PRO A 510 3.70 -3.06 -4.86
C PRO A 510 4.92 -3.85 -5.36
N ARG A 511 6.12 -3.24 -5.36
CA ARG A 511 7.36 -3.92 -5.75
C ARG A 511 7.78 -4.97 -4.72
N ALA A 512 7.65 -4.66 -3.43
CA ALA A 512 8.01 -5.60 -2.38
C ALA A 512 7.05 -6.81 -2.33
N LEU A 513 5.75 -6.56 -2.45
CA LEU A 513 4.72 -7.59 -2.54
C LEU A 513 4.94 -8.51 -3.75
N SER A 514 5.17 -7.94 -4.93
CA SER A 514 5.38 -8.75 -6.14
C SER A 514 6.61 -9.65 -6.04
N ARG A 515 7.71 -9.15 -5.46
CA ARG A 515 8.92 -9.95 -5.19
C ARG A 515 8.65 -11.07 -4.21
N SER A 516 8.03 -10.78 -3.06
CA SER A 516 7.73 -11.76 -2.02
C SER A 516 6.81 -12.88 -2.55
N ARG A 517 5.75 -12.52 -3.28
CA ARG A 517 4.83 -13.49 -3.89
C ARG A 517 5.48 -14.31 -4.98
N LEU A 518 6.31 -13.70 -5.82
CA LEU A 518 7.07 -14.43 -6.82
C LEU A 518 7.95 -15.50 -6.16
N GLN A 519 8.67 -15.15 -5.07
CA GLN A 519 9.47 -16.11 -4.32
C GLN A 519 8.62 -17.22 -3.68
N ALA A 520 7.44 -16.89 -3.15
CA ALA A 520 6.50 -17.86 -2.58
C ALA A 520 5.95 -18.82 -3.65
N PHE A 521 5.53 -18.29 -4.80
CA PHE A 521 5.01 -19.08 -5.91
C PHE A 521 6.06 -20.04 -6.48
N LEU A 522 7.27 -19.53 -6.76
CA LEU A 522 8.38 -20.36 -7.25
C LEU A 522 8.77 -21.43 -6.24
N SER A 523 8.71 -21.09 -4.95
CA SER A 523 8.95 -22.04 -3.86
C SER A 523 7.92 -23.16 -3.80
N GLN A 524 6.64 -22.83 -3.95
CA GLN A 524 5.56 -23.80 -3.99
C GLN A 524 5.64 -24.67 -5.25
N TRP A 525 5.80 -24.06 -6.42
CA TRP A 525 5.94 -24.76 -7.69
C TRP A 525 7.05 -25.82 -7.62
N ARG A 526 8.19 -25.48 -7.04
CA ARG A 526 9.30 -26.41 -6.92
C ARG A 526 9.00 -27.56 -5.97
N LYS A 527 8.35 -27.28 -4.84
CA LYS A 527 7.93 -28.32 -3.89
C LYS A 527 7.02 -29.34 -4.59
N GLU A 528 6.05 -28.86 -5.36
CA GLU A 528 5.16 -29.73 -6.13
C GLU A 528 5.91 -30.48 -7.26
N ALA A 529 6.89 -29.83 -7.91
CA ALA A 529 7.70 -30.48 -8.94
C ALA A 529 8.58 -31.60 -8.35
N LEU A 530 9.11 -31.40 -7.15
CA LEU A 530 9.85 -32.43 -6.40
C LEU A 530 8.93 -33.60 -6.01
N GLU A 531 7.76 -33.32 -5.46
CA GLU A 531 6.76 -34.36 -5.11
C GLU A 531 6.35 -35.18 -6.34
N ARG A 532 6.19 -34.55 -7.51
CA ARG A 532 5.91 -35.24 -8.78
C ARG A 532 7.07 -36.13 -9.23
N SER A 533 8.32 -35.68 -9.08
CA SER A 533 9.49 -36.51 -9.41
C SER A 533 9.62 -37.72 -8.47
N GLU A 534 9.43 -37.52 -7.17
CA GLU A 534 9.47 -38.59 -6.16
C GLU A 534 8.40 -39.66 -6.39
N LEU A 535 7.18 -39.27 -6.78
CA LEU A 535 6.10 -40.18 -7.18
C LEU A 535 6.42 -40.95 -8.48
N GLY A 536 7.12 -40.32 -9.43
CA GLY A 536 7.55 -40.95 -10.68
C GLY A 536 8.68 -41.97 -10.48
N LEU A 537 9.60 -41.72 -9.56
CA LEU A 537 10.69 -42.64 -9.18
C LEU A 537 10.19 -43.85 -8.39
N ALA A 538 9.11 -43.71 -7.60
CA ALA A 538 8.49 -44.81 -6.86
C ALA A 538 7.65 -45.77 -7.75
N ALA A 539 7.31 -45.37 -8.98
CA ALA A 539 6.44 -46.13 -9.90
C ALA A 539 7.20 -47.00 -10.93
N ALA A 540 8.53 -46.99 -10.93
CA ALA A 540 9.32 -47.81 -11.86
C ALA A 540 9.32 -49.30 -11.44
N PRO A 541 8.92 -50.26 -12.31
CA PRO A 541 8.93 -51.68 -11.98
C PRO A 541 10.38 -52.24 -11.97
N PRO A 542 10.70 -53.21 -11.09
CA PRO A 542 12.02 -53.85 -11.08
C PRO A 542 12.18 -54.70 -12.35
N GLU A 543 13.12 -54.32 -13.21
CA GLU A 543 13.46 -55.08 -14.41
C GLU A 543 14.05 -56.45 -14.03
N LYS A 544 13.38 -57.48 -14.55
CA LYS A 544 13.73 -58.89 -14.43
C LYS A 544 14.81 -59.23 -15.45
N GLN A 545 16.04 -59.48 -15.02
CA GLN A 545 16.96 -60.37 -15.76
C GLN A 545 17.89 -61.11 -14.79
N ALA A 546 17.61 -62.40 -14.57
CA ALA A 546 18.60 -63.49 -14.67
C ALA A 546 17.95 -64.83 -14.28
N GLU A 547 18.22 -65.82 -15.09
CA GLU A 547 17.54 -67.11 -15.18
C GLU A 547 17.86 -68.08 -14.03
N LYS A 548 16.95 -69.06 -13.87
CA LYS A 548 17.00 -70.20 -12.95
C LYS A 548 18.25 -71.08 -13.15
N LYS A 549 18.90 -71.48 -12.04
CA LYS A 549 19.37 -72.87 -11.79
C LYS A 549 19.58 -73.13 -10.28
N PRO A 550 19.49 -74.40 -9.80
CA PRO A 550 19.03 -74.71 -8.45
C PRO A 550 20.13 -74.86 -7.38
N ARG A 551 19.68 -74.62 -6.15
CA ARG A 551 20.29 -74.78 -4.82
C ARG A 551 21.36 -75.88 -4.65
N VAL A 552 22.45 -75.50 -3.99
CA VAL A 552 23.10 -76.29 -2.92
C VAL A 552 23.30 -75.39 -1.69
N LYS A 553 22.91 -75.87 -0.51
CA LYS A 553 23.00 -75.19 0.79
C LYS A 553 24.37 -75.44 1.44
N VAL A 554 25.04 -74.39 1.93
CA VAL A 554 25.93 -74.42 3.11
C VAL A 554 25.79 -73.09 3.87
N ALA A 555 25.89 -73.16 5.20
CA ALA A 555 25.49 -72.17 6.20
C ALA A 555 26.44 -70.96 6.39
N ALA A 556 25.85 -69.82 6.79
CA ALA A 556 26.29 -68.64 7.60
C ALA A 556 27.80 -68.25 7.71
N PRO A 557 28.20 -66.96 7.83
CA PRO A 557 27.52 -65.92 8.65
C PRO A 557 27.46 -64.50 8.06
N GLU A 558 26.72 -63.65 8.76
CA GLU A 558 26.65 -62.17 8.74
C GLU A 558 27.75 -61.44 7.94
N HIS A 559 27.35 -60.76 6.86
CA HIS A 559 28.15 -59.73 6.21
C HIS A 559 27.30 -58.48 5.95
N ARG A 560 27.88 -57.35 6.35
CA ARG A 560 27.39 -55.98 6.20
C ARG A 560 26.79 -55.78 4.81
N GLN A 561 25.55 -55.28 4.79
CA GLN A 561 24.93 -54.77 3.56
C GLN A 561 25.77 -53.58 3.10
N SER A 562 26.57 -53.77 2.06
CA SER A 562 27.17 -52.67 1.31
C SER A 562 26.04 -51.80 0.74
N PRO A 563 26.09 -50.46 0.85
CA PRO A 563 25.18 -49.61 0.09
C PRO A 563 25.34 -49.98 -1.39
N ASP A 564 24.24 -50.33 -2.03
CA ASP A 564 24.26 -50.92 -3.36
C ASP A 564 24.69 -49.84 -4.37
N LEU A 565 25.44 -50.19 -5.42
CA LEU A 565 25.88 -49.21 -6.45
C LEU A 565 24.67 -48.41 -7.03
N SER A 566 23.49 -49.05 -6.97
CA SER A 566 22.18 -48.50 -7.28
C SER A 566 21.78 -47.28 -6.42
N ASP A 567 22.08 -47.28 -5.12
CA ASP A 567 21.72 -46.20 -4.19
C ASP A 567 22.53 -44.92 -4.44
N LEU A 568 23.80 -45.07 -4.83
CA LEU A 568 24.68 -43.96 -5.14
C LEU A 568 24.32 -43.29 -6.48
N LEU A 569 23.97 -44.09 -7.50
CA LEU A 569 23.46 -43.59 -8.78
C LEU A 569 22.09 -42.90 -8.61
N LEU A 570 21.23 -43.43 -7.74
CA LEU A 570 19.96 -42.81 -7.40
C LEU A 570 20.16 -41.47 -6.67
N PHE A 571 21.11 -41.39 -5.75
CA PHE A 571 21.50 -40.14 -5.09
C PHE A 571 22.02 -39.10 -6.10
N GLN A 572 22.92 -39.48 -7.00
CA GLN A 572 23.42 -38.62 -8.07
C GLN A 572 22.28 -38.08 -8.93
N LYS A 573 21.40 -38.96 -9.40
CA LYS A 573 20.25 -38.59 -10.23
C LYS A 573 19.30 -37.64 -9.50
N GLN A 574 19.03 -37.88 -8.21
CA GLN A 574 18.21 -36.98 -7.39
C GLN A 574 18.83 -35.59 -7.23
N ALA A 575 20.15 -35.51 -7.01
CA ALA A 575 20.85 -34.23 -6.92
C ALA A 575 20.81 -33.45 -8.24
N GLU A 576 21.05 -34.14 -9.37
CA GLU A 576 20.95 -33.55 -10.71
C GLU A 576 19.53 -33.05 -11.03
N GLU A 577 18.50 -33.83 -10.70
CA GLU A 577 17.10 -33.43 -10.89
C GLU A 577 16.75 -32.19 -10.06
N LYS A 578 17.16 -32.13 -8.79
CA LYS A 578 16.98 -30.94 -7.94
C LYS A 578 17.67 -29.71 -8.55
N ILE A 579 18.89 -29.85 -9.06
CA ILE A 579 19.62 -28.77 -9.74
C ILE A 579 18.91 -28.32 -11.02
N ARG A 580 18.39 -29.26 -11.83
CA ARG A 580 17.62 -28.94 -13.05
C ARG A 580 16.36 -28.12 -12.74
N LEU A 581 15.69 -28.36 -11.61
CA LEU A 581 14.54 -27.55 -11.20
C LEU A 581 14.92 -26.08 -10.96
N TYR A 582 16.11 -25.79 -10.44
CA TYR A 582 16.61 -24.42 -10.30
C TYR A 582 16.90 -23.74 -11.65
N GLU A 583 17.25 -24.51 -12.67
CA GLU A 583 17.46 -24.01 -14.03
C GLU A 583 16.11 -23.70 -14.71
N GLN A 584 15.14 -24.62 -14.58
CA GLN A 584 13.76 -24.45 -15.07
C GLN A 584 13.00 -23.31 -14.38
N GLU A 585 13.32 -23.03 -13.12
CA GLU A 585 12.72 -21.93 -12.36
C GLU A 585 12.86 -20.57 -13.08
N LYS A 586 13.97 -20.33 -13.78
CA LYS A 586 14.18 -19.09 -14.54
C LYS A 586 13.20 -18.92 -15.70
N GLU A 587 12.80 -20.03 -16.32
CA GLU A 587 11.80 -20.02 -17.40
C GLU A 587 10.40 -19.80 -16.82
N MET A 588 10.12 -20.43 -15.67
CA MET A 588 8.87 -20.28 -14.93
C MET A 588 8.69 -18.90 -14.28
N GLU A 589 9.78 -18.16 -14.02
CA GLU A 589 9.74 -16.83 -13.39
C GLU A 589 8.84 -15.85 -14.15
N ARG A 590 8.88 -15.86 -15.50
CA ARG A 590 8.06 -14.95 -16.31
C ARG A 590 6.56 -15.27 -16.21
N THR A 591 6.19 -16.55 -16.26
CA THR A 591 4.79 -16.98 -16.17
C THR A 591 4.25 -16.82 -14.75
N ALA A 592 5.07 -17.09 -13.75
CA ALA A 592 4.79 -16.81 -12.35
C ALA A 592 4.57 -15.31 -12.10
N MET A 593 5.44 -14.45 -12.64
CA MET A 593 5.32 -13.00 -12.49
C MET A 593 4.01 -12.47 -13.09
N LYS A 594 3.59 -12.99 -14.25
CA LYS A 594 2.30 -12.63 -14.84
C LYS A 594 1.12 -12.96 -13.89
N LYS A 595 1.09 -14.17 -13.32
CA LYS A 595 0.08 -14.56 -12.31
C LYS A 595 0.11 -13.66 -11.08
N VAL A 596 1.29 -13.36 -10.54
CA VAL A 596 1.45 -12.47 -9.38
C VAL A 596 0.86 -11.08 -9.67
N LEU A 597 1.10 -10.54 -10.85
CA LEU A 597 0.54 -9.24 -11.25
C LEU A 597 -0.98 -9.28 -11.39
N GLU A 598 -1.55 -10.37 -11.89
CA GLU A 598 -3.01 -10.57 -11.95
C GLU A 598 -3.63 -10.65 -10.55
N GLU A 599 -3.07 -11.45 -9.64
CA GLU A 599 -3.51 -11.56 -8.25
C GLU A 599 -3.46 -10.22 -7.52
N MET A 600 -2.37 -9.45 -7.70
CA MET A 600 -2.23 -8.12 -7.11
C MET A 600 -3.28 -7.12 -7.62
N ARG A 601 -3.69 -7.21 -8.89
CA ARG A 601 -4.78 -6.38 -9.41
C ARG A 601 -6.11 -6.75 -8.77
N SER A 602 -6.42 -8.05 -8.66
CA SER A 602 -7.65 -8.52 -8.01
C SER A 602 -7.72 -8.11 -6.53
N GLU A 603 -6.62 -8.16 -5.80
CA GLU A 603 -6.59 -7.68 -4.41
C GLU A 603 -6.82 -6.18 -4.28
N ARG A 604 -6.30 -5.40 -5.22
CA ARG A 604 -6.55 -3.96 -5.24
C ARG A 604 -8.03 -3.63 -5.42
N GLU A 605 -8.75 -4.42 -6.23
CA GLU A 605 -10.21 -4.31 -6.35
C GLU A 605 -10.93 -4.70 -5.05
N LEU A 606 -10.43 -5.73 -4.34
CA LEU A 606 -10.95 -6.12 -3.03
C LEU A 606 -10.70 -5.03 -1.97
N GLU A 607 -9.52 -4.40 -1.98
CA GLU A 607 -9.21 -3.26 -1.10
C GLU A 607 -10.14 -2.08 -1.34
N LEU A 608 -10.45 -1.79 -2.62
CA LEU A 608 -11.43 -0.77 -2.99
C LEU A 608 -12.82 -1.11 -2.44
N ARG A 609 -13.31 -2.34 -2.64
CA ARG A 609 -14.59 -2.79 -2.08
C ARG A 609 -14.62 -2.67 -0.55
N ALA A 610 -13.52 -3.01 0.13
CA ALA A 610 -13.43 -2.86 1.58
C ALA A 610 -13.48 -1.38 2.02
N GLN A 611 -12.96 -0.44 1.22
CA GLN A 611 -13.13 1.00 1.49
C GLN A 611 -14.58 1.44 1.27
N GLU A 612 -15.22 0.98 0.19
CA GLU A 612 -16.65 1.23 -0.10
C GLU A 612 -17.53 0.71 1.06
N GLU A 613 -17.27 -0.50 1.55
CA GLU A 613 -17.95 -1.09 2.71
C GLU A 613 -17.72 -0.28 4.00
N SER A 614 -16.49 0.20 4.23
CA SER A 614 -16.18 1.05 5.39
C SER A 614 -17.01 2.33 5.38
N LEU A 615 -17.15 2.99 4.23
CA LEU A 615 -17.99 4.19 4.07
C LEU A 615 -19.48 3.89 4.25
N ALA A 616 -19.93 2.75 3.72
CA ALA A 616 -21.31 2.29 3.91
C ALA A 616 -21.63 2.03 5.39
N VAL A 617 -20.68 1.47 6.16
CA VAL A 617 -20.83 1.26 7.60
C VAL A 617 -20.95 2.59 8.36
N GLN A 618 -20.16 3.61 8.00
CA GLN A 618 -20.27 4.94 8.62
C GLN A 618 -21.65 5.57 8.36
N THR A 619 -22.13 5.48 7.12
CA THR A 619 -23.47 5.98 6.74
C THR A 619 -24.57 5.23 7.49
N ALA A 620 -24.48 3.89 7.57
CA ALA A 620 -25.42 3.07 8.33
C ALA A 620 -25.43 3.40 9.83
N ALA A 621 -24.26 3.74 10.41
CA ALA A 621 -24.17 4.17 11.80
C ALA A 621 -24.90 5.51 12.02
N LEU A 622 -24.75 6.48 11.10
CA LEU A 622 -25.49 7.73 11.13
C LEU A 622 -27.01 7.50 11.03
N HIS A 623 -27.45 6.66 10.10
CA HIS A 623 -28.87 6.26 9.99
C HIS A 623 -29.42 5.70 11.30
N PHE A 624 -28.67 4.77 11.90
CA PHE A 624 -29.08 4.14 13.14
C PHE A 624 -29.16 5.17 14.28
N GLN A 625 -28.20 6.09 14.38
CA GLN A 625 -28.21 7.13 15.40
C GLN A 625 -29.39 8.09 15.26
N LYS A 626 -29.74 8.52 14.04
CA LYS A 626 -30.93 9.36 13.79
C LYS A 626 -32.22 8.62 14.13
N ALA A 627 -32.34 7.37 13.69
CA ALA A 627 -33.51 6.54 13.96
C ALA A 627 -33.68 6.28 15.47
N GLU A 628 -32.59 6.02 16.19
CA GLU A 628 -32.60 5.81 17.63
C GLU A 628 -33.07 7.06 18.39
N LYS A 629 -32.56 8.25 18.02
CA LYS A 629 -33.02 9.52 18.61
C LYS A 629 -34.53 9.73 18.42
N ARG A 630 -35.04 9.52 17.20
CA ARG A 630 -36.48 9.62 16.90
C ARG A 630 -37.30 8.59 17.65
N SER A 631 -36.86 7.33 17.70
CA SER A 631 -37.56 6.26 18.43
C SER A 631 -37.72 6.58 19.91
N ARG A 632 -36.66 7.07 20.57
CA ARG A 632 -36.68 7.43 21.99
C ARG A 632 -37.72 8.52 22.31
N VAL A 633 -37.82 9.52 21.46
CA VAL A 633 -38.79 10.63 21.62
C VAL A 633 -40.22 10.12 21.43
N LEU A 634 -40.45 9.27 20.42
CA LEU A 634 -41.76 8.67 20.19
C LEU A 634 -42.16 7.68 21.31
N GLU A 635 -41.22 6.92 21.85
CA GLU A 635 -41.43 6.02 22.99
C GLU A 635 -41.83 6.80 24.24
N THR A 636 -41.10 7.88 24.57
CA THR A 636 -41.42 8.76 25.70
C THR A 636 -42.78 9.45 25.51
N TYR A 637 -43.07 9.96 24.32
CA TYR A 637 -44.37 10.52 23.96
C TYR A 637 -45.51 9.49 24.14
N GLY A 638 -45.35 8.28 23.61
CA GLY A 638 -46.32 7.20 23.75
C GLY A 638 -46.55 6.75 25.20
N ALA A 639 -45.49 6.79 26.02
CA ALA A 639 -45.58 6.54 27.46
C ALA A 639 -46.37 7.64 28.17
N LEU A 640 -46.15 8.92 27.84
CA LEU A 640 -46.91 10.04 28.40
C LEU A 640 -48.39 9.95 28.04
N LEU A 641 -48.75 9.71 26.78
CA LEU A 641 -50.14 9.52 26.38
C LEU A 641 -50.81 8.36 27.12
N SER A 642 -50.08 7.27 27.34
CA SER A 642 -50.58 6.13 28.11
C SER A 642 -50.80 6.51 29.58
N LEU A 643 -49.87 7.26 30.18
CA LEU A 643 -50.00 7.79 31.54
C LEU A 643 -51.18 8.77 31.65
N GLN A 644 -51.30 9.73 30.74
CA GLN A 644 -52.42 10.67 30.66
C GLN A 644 -53.77 9.92 30.58
N SER A 645 -53.86 8.89 29.74
CA SER A 645 -55.07 8.07 29.60
C SER A 645 -55.44 7.36 30.90
N LEU A 646 -54.44 6.80 31.60
CA LEU A 646 -54.64 6.16 32.91
C LEU A 646 -55.09 7.17 33.97
N LEU A 647 -54.51 8.37 33.97
CA LEU A 647 -54.87 9.45 34.88
C LEU A 647 -56.29 9.96 34.63
N VAL A 648 -56.67 10.21 33.37
CA VAL A 648 -58.01 10.65 32.99
C VAL A 648 -59.07 9.63 33.42
N GLU A 649 -58.84 8.34 33.15
CA GLU A 649 -59.81 7.30 33.53
C GLU A 649 -59.87 7.11 35.05
N ASN A 650 -58.75 7.27 35.77
CA ASN A 650 -58.78 7.31 37.23
C ASN A 650 -59.56 8.51 37.78
N MET A 651 -59.38 9.70 37.20
CA MET A 651 -60.13 10.90 37.55
C MET A 651 -61.62 10.79 37.21
N ARG A 652 -61.97 10.05 36.15
CA ARG A 652 -63.35 9.71 35.80
C ARG A 652 -63.99 8.84 36.86
N VAL A 653 -63.30 7.79 37.32
CA VAL A 653 -63.77 6.88 38.37
C VAL A 653 -63.87 7.60 39.73
N SER A 654 -62.97 8.54 40.02
CA SER A 654 -63.03 9.36 41.24
C SER A 654 -63.99 10.56 41.15
N GLY A 655 -64.65 10.78 40.01
CA GLY A 655 -65.62 11.87 39.81
C GLY A 655 -65.02 13.27 39.73
N THR A 656 -63.69 13.39 39.62
CA THR A 656 -62.97 14.68 39.62
C THR A 656 -62.88 15.32 38.24
N LEU A 657 -63.17 14.58 37.16
CA LEU A 657 -63.01 15.00 35.76
C LEU A 657 -63.88 16.21 35.33
N GLY A 658 -65.03 16.44 35.98
CA GLY A 658 -65.99 17.49 35.58
C GLY A 658 -65.77 18.89 36.17
N GLY A 659 -64.66 19.12 36.88
CA GLY A 659 -64.38 20.41 37.51
C GLY A 659 -63.91 21.49 36.53
N ALA A 660 -64.31 22.75 36.76
CA ALA A 660 -63.92 23.91 35.94
C ALA A 660 -62.40 24.05 35.76
N GLU A 661 -61.63 23.60 36.75
CA GLU A 661 -60.18 23.67 36.72
C GLU A 661 -59.54 22.66 35.74
N ILE A 662 -60.17 21.51 35.48
CA ILE A 662 -59.71 20.55 34.45
C ILE A 662 -60.04 21.09 33.06
N THR A 663 -61.21 21.70 32.89
CA THR A 663 -61.55 22.41 31.64
C THR A 663 -60.55 23.52 31.33
N HIS A 664 -60.12 24.28 32.35
CA HIS A 664 -59.04 25.26 32.21
C HIS A 664 -57.70 24.62 31.83
N CYS A 665 -57.35 23.48 32.43
CA CYS A 665 -56.13 22.74 32.11
C CYS A 665 -56.09 22.26 30.65
N ILE A 666 -57.20 21.71 30.15
CA ILE A 666 -57.34 21.25 28.76
C ILE A 666 -57.27 22.44 27.80
N HIS A 667 -57.93 23.55 28.13
CA HIS A 667 -57.90 24.76 27.31
C HIS A 667 -56.50 25.37 27.24
N SER A 668 -55.78 25.44 28.37
CA SER A 668 -54.40 25.93 28.45
C SER A 668 -53.45 25.09 27.60
N HIS A 669 -53.59 23.76 27.62
CA HIS A 669 -52.79 22.87 26.79
C HIS A 669 -53.10 23.03 25.29
N GLY A 670 -54.38 23.21 24.93
CA GLY A 670 -54.78 23.51 23.55
C GLY A 670 -54.13 24.80 23.03
N LEU A 671 -54.14 25.87 23.84
CA LEU A 671 -53.46 27.13 23.51
C LEU A 671 -51.93 26.95 23.38
N GLY A 672 -51.31 26.21 24.30
CA GLY A 672 -49.86 25.94 24.25
C GLY A 672 -49.44 25.16 23.00
N LEU A 673 -50.27 24.22 22.53
CA LEU A 673 -50.05 23.52 21.26
C LEU A 673 -50.18 24.45 20.04
N GLU A 674 -51.15 25.36 20.04
CA GLU A 674 -51.31 26.37 18.98
C GLU A 674 -50.13 27.35 18.94
N GLU A 675 -49.66 27.80 20.11
CA GLU A 675 -48.48 28.65 20.24
C GLU A 675 -47.21 27.95 19.73
N ALA A 676 -47.03 26.67 20.07
CA ALA A 676 -45.92 25.85 19.58
C ALA A 676 -45.92 25.71 18.05
N GLU A 677 -47.09 25.45 17.44
CA GLU A 677 -47.20 25.34 15.98
C GLU A 677 -46.98 26.70 15.29
N LEU A 678 -47.42 27.81 15.88
CA LEU A 678 -47.14 29.17 15.36
C LEU A 678 -45.64 29.53 15.39
N VAL A 679 -44.91 29.07 16.40
CA VAL A 679 -43.45 29.24 16.46
C VAL A 679 -42.78 28.43 15.34
N LEU A 680 -43.18 27.17 15.14
CA LEU A 680 -42.64 26.32 14.07
C LEU A 680 -42.97 26.86 12.66
N GLN A 681 -44.15 27.46 12.49
CA GLN A 681 -44.53 28.13 11.24
C GLN A 681 -43.69 29.37 10.96
N ARG A 682 -43.38 30.17 11.99
CA ARG A 682 -42.45 31.30 11.86
C ARG A 682 -41.04 30.84 11.50
N GLU A 683 -40.50 29.84 12.21
CA GLU A 683 -39.20 29.27 11.87
C GLU A 683 -39.20 28.74 10.43
N ARG A 684 -40.24 28.00 10.00
CA ARG A 684 -40.37 27.52 8.62
C ARG A 684 -40.36 28.66 7.60
N ALA A 685 -41.10 29.73 7.85
CA ALA A 685 -41.15 30.89 6.95
C ALA A 685 -39.80 31.62 6.88
N GLU A 686 -39.09 31.78 8.00
CA GLU A 686 -37.73 32.32 8.04
C GLU A 686 -36.76 31.49 7.19
N TRP A 687 -36.88 30.16 7.25
CA TRP A 687 -36.07 29.24 6.42
C TRP A 687 -36.43 29.30 4.93
N GLU A 688 -37.70 29.39 4.58
CA GLU A 688 -38.14 29.53 3.17
C GLU A 688 -37.63 30.85 2.55
N VAL A 689 -37.57 31.93 3.33
CA VAL A 689 -36.99 33.21 2.91
C VAL A 689 -35.47 33.13 2.75
N LEU A 690 -34.76 32.50 3.71
CA LEU A 690 -33.32 32.27 3.57
C LEU A 690 -33.00 31.36 2.37
N SER A 691 -33.81 30.33 2.12
CA SER A 691 -33.62 29.41 0.99
C SER A 691 -33.84 30.08 -0.36
N THR A 692 -34.77 31.03 -0.45
CA THR A 692 -35.07 31.76 -1.70
C THR A 692 -34.04 32.85 -1.98
N ALA A 693 -33.55 33.54 -0.94
CA ALA A 693 -32.49 34.55 -1.05
C ALA A 693 -31.14 34.00 -1.55
N HIS A 694 -30.83 32.72 -1.28
CA HIS A 694 -29.62 32.06 -1.78
C HIS A 694 -29.79 31.45 -3.19
N SER A 695 -30.97 31.59 -3.81
CA SER A 695 -31.31 30.99 -5.11
C SER A 695 -31.56 31.99 -6.23
N GLY A 696 -31.56 33.30 -5.95
CA GLY A 696 -31.78 34.33 -6.95
C GLY A 696 -31.10 35.64 -6.60
N GLY A 697 -30.00 35.95 -7.30
CA GLY A 697 -29.64 37.33 -7.59
C GLY A 697 -30.62 37.90 -8.62
N ALA A 698 -31.89 38.04 -8.24
CA ALA A 698 -32.90 38.81 -8.97
C ALA A 698 -34.06 39.06 -8.00
N ALA A 699 -34.15 40.29 -7.51
CA ALA A 699 -35.25 40.73 -6.66
C ALA A 699 -36.58 40.66 -7.44
N PRO A 700 -37.70 40.22 -6.82
CA PRO A 700 -39.00 40.28 -7.44
C PRO A 700 -39.70 41.60 -7.09
N GLY A 701 -39.89 42.46 -8.09
CA GLY A 701 -40.77 43.63 -8.01
C GLY A 701 -40.31 44.80 -8.87
N ASP A 702 -40.78 44.89 -10.11
CA ASP A 702 -41.76 45.91 -10.51
C ASP A 702 -42.07 45.77 -12.01
N THR A 703 -43.36 45.60 -12.31
CA THR A 703 -43.94 45.72 -13.66
C THR A 703 -44.35 47.17 -13.93
N ASP A 704 -44.15 47.57 -15.21
CA ASP A 704 -44.50 48.82 -15.91
C ASP A 704 -43.63 50.03 -15.48
N ASP A 705 -42.78 50.65 -16.32
CA ASP A 705 -43.03 51.27 -17.63
C ASP A 705 -41.69 51.59 -18.34
N ASP A 706 -41.72 51.62 -19.68
CA ASP A 706 -40.77 52.11 -20.71
C ASP A 706 -39.35 52.64 -20.32
N ASP A 707 -38.31 52.00 -20.87
CA ASP A 707 -37.47 52.50 -21.98
C ASP A 707 -36.07 51.82 -21.97
N ASP A 708 -35.81 51.08 -23.05
CA ASP A 708 -34.57 50.79 -23.77
C ASP A 708 -33.18 50.77 -23.06
N GLU A 709 -32.52 49.63 -23.34
CA GLU A 709 -31.08 49.42 -23.59
C GLU A 709 -30.14 49.06 -22.42
N GLU A 710 -29.54 47.88 -22.62
CA GLU A 710 -28.19 47.45 -22.22
C GLU A 710 -27.91 47.17 -20.73
N ASP A 711 -27.87 45.87 -20.39
CA ASP A 711 -26.73 45.25 -19.70
C ASP A 711 -26.96 43.73 -19.62
N ASP A 712 -26.65 43.04 -20.72
CA ASP A 712 -26.70 41.57 -20.88
C ASP A 712 -25.26 40.99 -20.94
N ASP A 713 -24.37 41.52 -20.09
CA ASP A 713 -22.91 41.36 -20.21
C ASP A 713 -22.28 40.24 -19.36
N GLU A 714 -23.06 39.48 -18.57
CA GLU A 714 -22.50 38.35 -17.80
C GLU A 714 -22.67 36.97 -18.48
N GLU A 715 -23.59 36.79 -19.43
CA GLU A 715 -23.66 35.58 -20.28
C GLU A 715 -22.81 35.70 -21.57
N GLY A 716 -22.49 36.92 -22.01
CA GLY A 716 -21.73 37.20 -23.24
C GLY A 716 -20.27 36.72 -23.23
N GLY A 717 -19.67 36.54 -22.05
CA GLY A 717 -18.28 36.07 -21.90
C GLY A 717 -18.07 34.60 -22.30
N LEU A 718 -19.10 33.75 -22.14
CA LEU A 718 -18.98 32.32 -22.39
C LEU A 718 -19.01 31.99 -23.90
N PHE A 719 -19.68 32.83 -24.69
CA PHE A 719 -19.94 32.58 -26.11
C PHE A 719 -19.11 33.41 -27.11
N HIS A 720 -18.09 34.16 -26.67
CA HIS A 720 -17.26 34.90 -27.63
C HIS A 720 -16.37 33.94 -28.45
N VAL A 721 -16.70 33.73 -29.72
CA VAL A 721 -15.84 33.02 -30.70
C VAL A 721 -15.03 34.08 -31.45
N ASN A 722 -13.70 33.98 -31.43
CA ASN A 722 -12.84 34.88 -32.19
C ASN A 722 -13.05 34.63 -33.70
N GLN A 723 -13.69 35.57 -34.39
CA GLN A 723 -14.09 35.42 -35.79
C GLN A 723 -12.91 35.38 -36.79
N ASN A 724 -11.69 35.68 -36.32
CA ASN A 724 -10.48 35.77 -37.14
C ASN A 724 -9.58 34.51 -37.12
N CYS A 725 -10.02 33.41 -36.50
CA CYS A 725 -9.21 32.20 -36.36
C CYS A 725 -9.51 31.13 -37.43
N ARG A 726 -8.48 30.36 -37.82
CA ARG A 726 -8.61 29.19 -38.70
C ARG A 726 -9.58 28.18 -38.07
N ILE A 727 -10.40 27.51 -38.88
CA ILE A 727 -11.47 26.56 -38.48
C ILE A 727 -11.02 25.57 -37.39
N ALA A 728 -9.78 25.06 -37.45
CA ALA A 728 -9.23 24.14 -36.46
C ALA A 728 -9.09 24.74 -35.04
N VAL A 729 -8.67 26.00 -34.94
CA VAL A 729 -8.53 26.72 -33.65
C VAL A 729 -9.90 27.06 -33.08
N SER A 730 -10.87 27.41 -33.94
CA SER A 730 -12.25 27.67 -33.52
C SER A 730 -12.96 26.40 -33.05
N LEU A 731 -12.72 25.26 -33.70
CA LEU A 731 -13.20 23.95 -33.25
C LEU A 731 -12.60 23.55 -31.90
N GLN A 732 -11.30 23.74 -31.72
CA GLN A 732 -10.64 23.44 -30.45
C GLN A 732 -11.18 24.34 -29.33
N GLY A 733 -11.30 25.65 -29.56
CA GLY A 733 -11.88 26.57 -28.58
C GLY A 733 -13.35 26.28 -28.27
N ALA A 734 -14.14 25.82 -29.25
CA ALA A 734 -15.53 25.40 -29.03
C ALA A 734 -15.63 24.09 -28.23
N LEU A 735 -14.68 23.15 -28.42
CA LEU A 735 -14.60 21.91 -27.63
C LEU A 735 -14.21 22.20 -26.18
N GLU A 736 -13.20 23.04 -25.97
CA GLU A 736 -12.77 23.49 -24.63
C GLU A 736 -13.91 24.23 -23.91
N LYS A 737 -14.64 25.12 -24.61
CA LYS A 737 -15.83 25.80 -24.06
C LYS A 737 -16.98 24.85 -23.74
N ARG A 738 -17.25 23.87 -24.60
CA ARG A 738 -18.25 22.84 -24.34
C ARG A 738 -17.89 22.03 -23.09
N GLU A 739 -16.62 21.70 -22.94
CA GLU A 739 -16.12 21.00 -21.74
C GLU A 739 -16.30 21.86 -20.49
N GLN A 740 -15.98 23.16 -20.57
CA GLN A 740 -16.24 24.13 -19.49
C GLN A 740 -17.71 24.27 -19.13
N ILE A 741 -18.62 24.34 -20.11
CA ILE A 741 -20.08 24.40 -19.89
C ILE A 741 -20.57 23.11 -19.24
N LEU A 742 -20.10 21.96 -19.72
CA LEU A 742 -20.46 20.66 -19.13
C LEU A 742 -19.96 20.54 -17.69
N SER A 743 -18.76 21.04 -17.37
CA SER A 743 -18.25 21.04 -16.00
C SER A 743 -19.07 21.96 -15.09
N THR A 744 -19.38 23.19 -15.51
CA THR A 744 -20.21 24.11 -14.70
C THR A 744 -21.61 23.54 -14.48
N LEU A 745 -22.21 22.92 -15.50
CA LEU A 745 -23.55 22.36 -15.39
C LEU A 745 -23.59 21.14 -14.45
N VAL A 746 -22.57 20.27 -14.50
CA VAL A 746 -22.41 19.15 -13.56
C VAL A 746 -22.15 19.64 -12.14
N GLU A 747 -21.33 20.68 -11.94
CA GLU A 747 -21.10 21.30 -10.64
C GLU A 747 -22.39 21.91 -10.08
N SER A 748 -23.12 22.70 -10.88
CA SER A 748 -24.42 23.28 -10.48
C SER A 748 -25.44 22.19 -10.11
N MET A 749 -25.47 21.08 -10.84
CA MET A 749 -26.36 19.95 -10.52
C MET A 749 -25.98 19.31 -9.18
N ARG A 750 -24.68 19.06 -8.93
CA ARG A 750 -24.21 18.53 -7.64
C ARG A 750 -24.49 19.48 -6.48
N GLU A 751 -24.28 20.77 -6.67
CA GLU A 751 -24.64 21.76 -5.66
C GLU A 751 -26.15 21.75 -5.39
N LYS A 752 -26.99 21.63 -6.42
CA LYS A 752 -28.44 21.51 -6.25
C LYS A 752 -28.81 20.24 -5.48
N ASP A 753 -28.17 19.11 -5.75
CA ASP A 753 -28.41 17.86 -5.04
C ASP A 753 -27.99 17.95 -3.56
N THR A 754 -26.82 18.53 -3.27
CA THR A 754 -26.38 18.77 -1.89
C THR A 754 -27.29 19.76 -1.15
N ARG A 755 -27.69 20.87 -1.80
CA ARG A 755 -28.66 21.82 -1.26
C ARG A 755 -30.00 21.13 -0.99
N HIS A 756 -30.47 20.30 -1.91
CA HIS A 756 -31.69 19.51 -1.72
C HIS A 756 -31.57 18.62 -0.49
N GLN A 757 -30.44 17.96 -0.31
CA GLN A 757 -30.21 17.07 0.82
C GLN A 757 -30.24 17.79 2.17
N VAL A 758 -29.58 18.95 2.25
CA VAL A 758 -29.58 19.82 3.44
C VAL A 758 -30.98 20.38 3.70
N MET A 759 -31.72 20.75 2.66
CA MET A 759 -33.10 21.21 2.79
C MET A 759 -34.04 20.13 3.32
N GLU A 760 -33.91 18.89 2.84
CA GLU A 760 -34.67 17.77 3.38
C GLU A 760 -34.26 17.47 4.84
N ASP A 761 -32.98 17.59 5.21
CA ASP A 761 -32.56 17.48 6.62
C ASP A 761 -33.14 18.58 7.50
N LEU A 762 -33.20 19.83 7.04
CA LEU A 762 -33.85 20.91 7.78
C LEU A 762 -35.35 20.66 8.00
N LYS A 763 -36.06 20.11 7.01
CA LYS A 763 -37.46 19.68 7.18
C LYS A 763 -37.56 18.58 8.24
N ASP A 764 -36.69 17.59 8.15
CA ASP A 764 -36.56 16.48 9.09
C ASP A 764 -36.23 16.96 10.53
N GLN A 765 -35.45 18.02 10.67
CA GLN A 765 -35.13 18.68 11.94
C GLN A 765 -36.33 19.46 12.47
N LEU A 766 -37.07 20.20 11.62
CA LEU A 766 -38.30 20.88 12.00
C LEU A 766 -39.37 19.90 12.46
N GLU A 767 -39.52 18.75 11.79
CA GLU A 767 -40.42 17.68 12.24
C GLU A 767 -39.98 17.09 13.58
N PHE A 768 -38.67 16.90 13.77
CA PHE A 768 -38.14 16.42 15.05
C PHE A 768 -38.31 17.44 16.18
N LYS A 769 -38.09 18.74 15.91
CA LYS A 769 -38.38 19.84 16.84
C LYS A 769 -39.86 19.89 17.18
N ARG A 770 -40.74 19.75 16.20
CA ARG A 770 -42.20 19.66 16.42
C ARG A 770 -42.54 18.55 17.41
N LEU A 771 -41.95 17.36 17.25
CA LEU A 771 -42.14 16.26 18.20
C LEU A 771 -41.69 16.62 19.62
N HIS A 772 -40.58 17.34 19.79
CA HIS A 772 -40.12 17.79 21.12
C HIS A 772 -41.03 18.85 21.71
N MET A 773 -41.44 19.85 20.94
CA MET A 773 -42.33 20.90 21.42
C MET A 773 -43.68 20.32 21.87
N HIS A 774 -44.23 19.36 21.12
CA HIS A 774 -45.42 18.63 21.56
C HIS A 774 -45.16 17.81 22.81
N LEU A 775 -44.01 17.11 22.90
CA LEU A 775 -43.63 16.36 24.09
C LEU A 775 -43.53 17.27 25.33
N ASP A 776 -42.96 18.47 25.19
CA ASP A 776 -42.84 19.45 26.28
C ASP A 776 -44.21 19.93 26.75
N GLN A 777 -45.11 20.26 25.80
CA GLN A 777 -46.50 20.62 26.12
C GLN A 777 -47.26 19.46 26.79
N ASP A 778 -47.00 18.22 26.37
CA ASP A 778 -47.57 17.03 26.99
C ASP A 778 -46.99 16.75 28.38
N LEU A 779 -45.72 17.05 28.62
CA LEU A 779 -45.10 16.94 29.94
C LEU A 779 -45.75 17.91 30.93
N GLU A 780 -45.93 19.17 30.54
CA GLU A 780 -46.61 20.19 31.35
C GLU A 780 -48.06 19.80 31.64
N PHE A 781 -48.80 19.38 30.62
CA PHE A 781 -50.18 18.92 30.77
C PHE A 781 -50.27 17.69 31.70
N THR A 782 -49.40 16.71 31.51
CA THR A 782 -49.35 15.52 32.36
C THR A 782 -49.00 15.86 33.81
N ALA A 783 -48.07 16.79 34.04
CA ALA A 783 -47.72 17.29 35.37
C ALA A 783 -48.93 17.93 36.08
N ASP A 784 -49.73 18.73 35.36
CA ASP A 784 -50.95 19.31 35.89
C ASP A 784 -52.03 18.26 36.20
N LEU A 785 -52.20 17.24 35.33
CA LEU A 785 -53.10 16.11 35.61
C LEU A 785 -52.65 15.34 36.86
N LEU A 786 -51.34 15.11 37.04
CA LEU A 786 -50.78 14.45 38.22
C LEU A 786 -51.01 15.26 39.50
N LYS A 787 -50.82 16.58 39.44
CA LYS A 787 -51.05 17.51 40.55
C LYS A 787 -52.51 17.51 41.01
N ARG A 788 -53.44 17.51 40.05
CA ARG A 788 -54.90 17.48 40.29
C ARG A 788 -55.38 16.11 40.75
N GLY A 789 -54.84 15.06 40.16
CA GLY A 789 -55.06 13.68 40.58
C GLY A 789 -54.49 13.38 41.97
N GLN A 790 -53.51 14.16 42.44
CA GLN A 790 -52.73 13.95 43.68
C GLN A 790 -51.88 12.66 43.66
N THR A 791 -51.39 12.24 42.49
CA THR A 791 -50.63 11.00 42.33
C THR A 791 -49.21 11.15 42.93
N PRO A 792 -48.76 10.26 43.84
CA PRO A 792 -47.41 10.35 44.41
C PRO A 792 -46.31 10.08 43.37
N ALA A 793 -45.20 10.83 43.43
CA ALA A 793 -44.05 10.67 42.52
C ALA A 793 -43.48 9.24 42.49
N ALA A 794 -43.53 8.51 43.61
CA ALA A 794 -43.11 7.10 43.65
C ALA A 794 -43.96 6.18 42.76
N VAL A 795 -45.26 6.47 42.64
CA VAL A 795 -46.19 5.70 41.78
C VAL A 795 -45.95 6.07 40.31
N VAL A 796 -45.67 7.34 40.01
CA VAL A 796 -45.31 7.80 38.66
C VAL A 796 -44.03 7.11 38.19
N LEU A 797 -42.99 7.06 39.03
CA LEU A 797 -41.74 6.38 38.72
C LEU A 797 -41.94 4.88 38.43
N GLU A 798 -42.72 4.17 39.26
CA GLU A 798 -43.04 2.76 39.00
C GLU A 798 -43.86 2.55 37.72
N THR A 799 -44.74 3.49 37.40
CA THR A 799 -45.56 3.46 36.17
C THR A 799 -44.69 3.69 34.94
N LEU A 800 -43.76 4.65 34.99
CA LEU A 800 -42.83 4.93 33.90
C LEU A 800 -41.84 3.79 33.68
N ARG A 801 -41.35 3.11 34.73
CA ARG A 801 -40.54 1.88 34.58
C ARG A 801 -41.27 0.76 33.82
N LEU A 802 -42.59 0.70 33.91
CA LEU A 802 -43.41 -0.27 33.15
C LEU A 802 -43.67 0.19 31.70
N LEU A 803 -43.85 1.49 31.48
CA LEU A 803 -44.12 2.06 30.16
C LEU A 803 -42.85 2.26 29.30
N LEU A 804 -41.71 2.47 29.94
CA LEU A 804 -40.40 2.71 29.32
C LEU A 804 -39.35 1.72 29.88
N PRO A 805 -39.51 0.41 29.62
CA PRO A 805 -38.64 -0.62 30.21
C PRO A 805 -37.19 -0.57 29.70
N THR A 806 -36.94 0.10 28.58
CA THR A 806 -35.63 0.26 27.93
C THR A 806 -34.93 1.57 28.27
N ALA A 807 -35.60 2.50 28.95
CA ALA A 807 -35.02 3.80 29.31
C ALA A 807 -34.04 3.65 30.49
N PRO A 808 -32.90 4.39 30.49
CA PRO A 808 -31.98 4.37 31.61
C PRO A 808 -32.60 5.10 32.81
N GLU A 809 -32.22 4.67 34.02
CA GLU A 809 -32.81 5.19 35.27
C GLU A 809 -32.62 6.70 35.44
N SER A 810 -31.53 7.27 34.91
CA SER A 810 -31.30 8.73 34.87
C SER A 810 -32.41 9.47 34.13
N ASP A 811 -32.84 8.94 32.99
CA ASP A 811 -33.83 9.57 32.12
C ASP A 811 -35.22 9.44 32.73
N LEU A 812 -35.51 8.29 33.36
CA LEU A 812 -36.74 8.08 34.13
C LEU A 812 -36.86 9.04 35.31
N LEU A 813 -35.77 9.25 36.06
CA LEU A 813 -35.75 10.20 37.16
C LEU A 813 -35.90 11.64 36.68
N SER A 814 -35.24 12.00 35.56
CA SER A 814 -35.41 13.31 34.92
C SER A 814 -36.86 13.56 34.48
N LEU A 815 -37.53 12.55 33.92
CA LEU A 815 -38.94 12.63 33.56
C LEU A 815 -39.83 12.79 34.79
N VAL A 816 -39.55 12.08 35.89
CA VAL A 816 -40.30 12.23 37.15
C VAL A 816 -40.10 13.62 37.75
N ASP A 817 -38.88 14.15 37.73
CA ASP A 817 -38.61 15.51 38.22
C ASP A 817 -39.35 16.58 37.39
N ALA A 818 -39.46 16.39 36.08
CA ALA A 818 -40.24 17.26 35.19
C ALA A 818 -41.76 17.13 35.44
N LEU A 819 -42.27 15.91 35.64
CA LEU A 819 -43.68 15.63 35.88
C LEU A 819 -44.16 15.96 37.31
N CYS A 820 -43.25 15.97 38.28
CA CYS A 820 -43.52 16.20 39.70
C CYS A 820 -42.51 17.19 40.29
N PRO A 821 -42.50 18.46 39.84
CA PRO A 821 -41.52 19.44 40.30
C PRO A 821 -41.59 19.61 41.82
N LYS A 822 -40.43 19.51 42.50
CA LYS A 822 -40.30 19.69 43.95
C LYS A 822 -40.86 21.06 44.32
N GLN A 823 -41.98 21.08 45.05
CA GLN A 823 -42.61 22.32 45.52
C GLN A 823 -41.59 23.16 46.30
N ALA A 824 -41.45 24.42 45.89
CA ALA A 824 -40.81 25.44 46.70
C ALA A 824 -41.46 25.47 48.09
N ALA A 825 -40.61 25.57 49.11
CA ALA A 825 -40.94 25.47 50.53
C ALA A 825 -42.20 26.24 50.94
N ALA A 826 -43.21 25.51 51.44
CA ALA A 826 -44.24 26.03 52.34
C ALA A 826 -44.32 25.08 53.57
N PRO A 827 -44.54 25.61 54.79
CA PRO A 827 -44.38 24.84 56.02
C PRO A 827 -45.50 23.79 56.21
N PRO A 828 -45.28 22.76 57.04
CA PRO A 828 -46.20 21.66 57.20
C PRO A 828 -47.35 22.09 58.11
N THR A 829 -48.48 22.49 57.53
CA THR A 829 -49.75 22.44 58.26
C THR A 829 -50.28 21.03 58.20
N SER A 830 -50.11 20.33 59.32
CA SER A 830 -50.73 19.06 59.66
C SER A 830 -52.26 19.16 59.48
N GLU A 831 -52.78 18.51 58.43
CA GLU A 831 -54.11 17.88 58.31
C GLU A 831 -54.44 17.66 56.82
N ARG A 832 -53.76 16.70 56.18
CA ARG A 832 -54.20 16.18 54.87
C ARG A 832 -53.67 14.78 54.57
N ASP A 833 -53.70 13.89 55.56
CA ASP A 833 -53.25 12.49 55.40
C ASP A 833 -54.43 11.49 55.34
N ARG A 834 -55.55 11.88 54.72
CA ARG A 834 -56.73 11.01 54.55
C ARG A 834 -57.42 11.15 53.19
N GLY A 835 -56.67 11.05 52.10
CA GLY A 835 -57.23 11.11 50.73
C GLY A 835 -56.87 9.94 49.80
N TRP A 836 -55.66 9.38 49.93
CA TRP A 836 -55.23 8.24 49.11
C TRP A 836 -55.26 6.96 49.93
N ALA A 837 -56.46 6.39 50.10
CA ALA A 837 -56.61 5.07 50.71
C ALA A 837 -55.84 4.00 49.89
N ASP A 838 -55.32 3.00 50.60
CA ASP A 838 -54.52 1.84 50.14
C ASP A 838 -55.10 1.08 48.91
N GLY A 839 -56.38 1.31 48.57
CA GLY A 839 -57.04 0.78 47.37
C GLY A 839 -56.78 1.55 46.05
N SER A 840 -56.52 2.87 46.09
CA SER A 840 -56.31 3.68 44.87
C SER A 840 -54.92 3.51 44.27
N ARG A 841 -53.91 3.35 45.14
CA ARG A 841 -52.50 3.12 44.76
C ARG A 841 -52.33 1.83 43.94
N ASN A 842 -53.16 0.83 44.23
CA ASN A 842 -53.24 -0.43 43.51
C ASN A 842 -54.06 -0.34 42.21
N SER A 843 -54.92 0.67 42.00
CA SER A 843 -55.79 0.69 40.81
C SER A 843 -55.06 1.11 39.52
N LEU A 844 -54.21 2.14 39.54
CA LEU A 844 -53.50 2.63 38.35
C LEU A 844 -52.48 1.60 37.86
N LEU A 845 -51.65 1.09 38.77
CA LEU A 845 -50.64 0.08 38.47
C LEU A 845 -51.25 -1.30 38.18
N ALA A 846 -52.32 -1.73 38.88
CA ALA A 846 -52.98 -2.99 38.54
C ALA A 846 -53.75 -2.91 37.22
N ARG A 847 -54.32 -1.75 36.88
CA ARG A 847 -54.93 -1.52 35.56
C ARG A 847 -53.89 -1.52 34.46
N LEU A 848 -52.77 -0.79 34.61
CA LEU A 848 -51.69 -0.85 33.63
C LEU A 848 -51.16 -2.28 33.48
N ARG A 849 -50.93 -3.01 34.58
CA ARG A 849 -50.51 -4.42 34.51
C ARG A 849 -51.58 -5.30 33.86
N GLY A 850 -52.87 -5.07 34.13
CA GLY A 850 -53.99 -5.78 33.50
C GLY A 850 -54.12 -5.48 32.01
N ASP A 851 -53.96 -4.22 31.62
CA ASP A 851 -53.97 -3.74 30.24
C ASP A 851 -52.76 -4.28 29.48
N MET A 852 -51.58 -4.30 30.09
CA MET A 852 -50.38 -4.94 29.53
C MET A 852 -50.57 -6.44 29.35
N VAL A 853 -51.14 -7.14 30.32
CA VAL A 853 -51.45 -8.58 30.20
C VAL A 853 -52.46 -8.82 29.08
N SER A 854 -53.52 -8.01 28.99
CA SER A 854 -54.57 -8.11 27.97
C SER A 854 -54.04 -7.80 26.56
N ARG A 855 -53.20 -6.76 26.44
CA ARG A 855 -52.51 -6.36 25.21
C ARG A 855 -51.49 -7.41 24.77
N ASN A 856 -50.75 -8.04 25.69
CA ASN A 856 -49.81 -9.11 25.37
C ASN A 856 -50.51 -10.42 24.94
N VAL A 857 -51.69 -10.73 25.47
CA VAL A 857 -52.53 -11.84 24.99
C VAL A 857 -53.02 -11.59 23.55
N TRP A 858 -53.35 -10.35 23.20
CA TRP A 858 -53.71 -9.96 21.82
C TRP A 858 -52.49 -9.86 20.89
N THR A 859 -51.33 -9.44 21.41
CA THR A 859 -50.07 -9.33 20.66
C THR A 859 -49.47 -10.69 20.35
N GLY A 860 -49.68 -11.72 21.18
CA GLY A 860 -49.28 -13.10 20.89
C GLY A 860 -49.92 -13.72 19.63
N LEU A 861 -51.09 -13.21 19.20
CA LEU A 861 -51.69 -13.54 17.89
C LEU A 861 -51.03 -12.78 16.73
N GLN A 862 -50.69 -11.50 16.93
CA GLN A 862 -49.95 -10.69 15.95
C GLN A 862 -48.47 -11.08 15.84
N ASP A 863 -47.85 -11.61 16.89
CA ASP A 863 -46.45 -12.05 16.87
C ASP A 863 -46.25 -13.25 15.96
N ARG A 864 -47.25 -14.13 15.80
CA ARG A 864 -47.21 -15.16 14.74
C ARG A 864 -47.23 -14.56 13.34
N GLU A 865 -47.86 -13.41 13.16
CA GLU A 865 -47.98 -12.72 11.88
C GLU A 865 -46.77 -11.82 11.60
N LYS A 866 -46.24 -11.13 12.62
CA LYS A 866 -44.97 -10.42 12.61
C LYS A 866 -43.80 -11.39 12.45
N GLU A 867 -43.80 -12.55 13.09
CA GLU A 867 -42.77 -13.59 12.88
C GLU A 867 -42.87 -14.19 11.47
N ARG A 868 -44.08 -14.33 10.91
CA ARG A 868 -44.27 -14.68 9.49
C ARG A 868 -43.77 -13.56 8.57
N MET A 869 -44.03 -12.30 8.89
CA MET A 869 -43.59 -11.12 8.12
C MET A 869 -42.08 -10.89 8.24
N VAL A 870 -41.48 -11.15 9.40
CA VAL A 870 -40.03 -11.12 9.64
C VAL A 870 -39.37 -12.31 8.96
N LYS A 871 -39.97 -13.51 8.97
CA LYS A 871 -39.50 -14.65 8.15
C LYS A 871 -39.66 -14.37 6.66
N LYS A 872 -40.70 -13.64 6.24
CA LYS A 872 -40.93 -13.23 4.84
C LYS A 872 -39.95 -12.13 4.44
N ARG A 873 -39.66 -11.17 5.32
CA ARG A 873 -38.66 -10.11 5.17
C ARG A 873 -37.24 -10.67 5.20
N GLN A 874 -36.93 -11.65 6.05
CA GLN A 874 -35.65 -12.38 6.05
C GLN A 874 -35.49 -13.25 4.80
N ARG A 875 -36.58 -13.84 4.28
CA ARG A 875 -36.56 -14.53 2.97
C ARG A 875 -36.44 -13.55 1.80
N LEU A 876 -36.98 -12.35 1.90
CA LEU A 876 -36.87 -11.30 0.87
C LEU A 876 -35.48 -10.65 0.91
N LEU A 877 -34.97 -10.30 2.09
CA LEU A 877 -33.58 -9.86 2.31
C LEU A 877 -32.61 -10.96 1.87
N GLY A 878 -32.86 -12.20 2.24
CA GLY A 878 -32.07 -13.35 1.78
C GLY A 878 -32.21 -13.65 0.28
N LYS A 879 -33.14 -13.02 -0.45
CA LYS A 879 -33.21 -13.07 -1.92
C LYS A 879 -32.50 -11.85 -2.54
N LEU A 880 -32.79 -10.65 -2.02
CA LEU A 880 -32.17 -9.38 -2.42
C LEU A 880 -30.65 -9.38 -2.22
N PHE A 881 -30.15 -10.02 -1.16
CA PHE A 881 -28.73 -10.15 -0.87
C PHE A 881 -28.10 -11.50 -1.30
N SER A 882 -28.89 -12.46 -1.80
CA SER A 882 -28.36 -13.72 -2.34
C SER A 882 -28.26 -13.74 -3.87
N GLU A 883 -28.86 -12.77 -4.56
CA GLU A 883 -28.84 -12.65 -6.03
C GLU A 883 -27.82 -11.61 -6.55
N CYS A 884 -27.02 -10.96 -5.71
CA CYS A 884 -25.91 -10.11 -6.18
C CYS A 884 -24.68 -10.88 -6.71
N CYS A 885 -24.74 -12.22 -6.77
CA CYS A 885 -23.65 -13.05 -7.31
C CYS A 885 -23.99 -13.75 -8.63
N ALA A 886 -25.12 -13.46 -9.27
CA ALA A 886 -25.47 -14.09 -10.55
C ALA A 886 -26.18 -13.10 -11.47
N GLU A 887 -25.44 -12.47 -12.38
CA GLU A 887 -25.63 -12.57 -13.85
C GLU A 887 -24.96 -11.42 -14.64
N SER A 888 -23.79 -11.71 -15.22
CA SER A 888 -23.37 -11.39 -16.60
C SER A 888 -21.98 -12.04 -16.77
N SER A 889 -21.66 -12.95 -17.68
CA SER A 889 -22.11 -13.16 -19.05
C SER A 889 -21.97 -14.62 -19.53
N ARG A 890 -22.74 -14.95 -20.57
CA ARG A 890 -22.81 -16.14 -21.46
C ARG A 890 -21.59 -17.12 -21.53
N SER A 891 -21.97 -18.41 -21.48
CA SER A 891 -21.32 -19.76 -21.51
C SER A 891 -20.35 -20.12 -22.68
N PRO A 892 -19.68 -21.32 -22.79
CA PRO A 892 -20.07 -22.62 -22.18
C PRO A 892 -18.99 -23.70 -21.80
N ARG A 893 -19.49 -24.71 -21.05
CA ARG A 893 -19.04 -26.12 -20.88
C ARG A 893 -17.87 -26.46 -19.92
N LEU A 894 -18.19 -27.18 -18.83
CA LEU A 894 -17.73 -28.57 -18.64
C LEU A 894 -18.58 -29.37 -17.62
N VAL A 895 -19.30 -30.38 -18.16
CA VAL A 895 -19.55 -31.76 -17.69
C VAL A 895 -19.64 -32.08 -16.18
N SER A 896 -20.89 -32.32 -15.75
CA SER A 896 -21.39 -33.43 -14.91
C SER A 896 -20.40 -34.45 -14.32
N ALA A 897 -20.41 -34.63 -12.99
CA ALA A 897 -20.58 -35.95 -12.37
C ALA A 897 -21.12 -35.83 -10.93
N ALA A 898 -22.05 -36.72 -10.59
CA ALA A 898 -22.97 -36.66 -9.47
C ALA A 898 -22.48 -37.33 -8.18
N GLY A 899 -23.08 -36.92 -7.05
CA GLY A 899 -23.49 -37.84 -5.98
C GLY A 899 -22.67 -37.85 -4.70
N ARG A 900 -23.18 -37.20 -3.63
CA ARG A 900 -23.93 -37.88 -2.54
C ARG A 900 -24.13 -36.92 -1.36
N SER A 901 -25.35 -36.96 -0.85
CA SER A 901 -25.77 -36.35 0.42
C SER A 901 -25.02 -36.97 1.60
N GLY A 902 -24.46 -36.11 2.45
CA GLY A 902 -23.88 -36.48 3.73
C GLY A 902 -23.72 -35.25 4.61
N ARG A 903 -24.57 -35.09 5.62
CA ARG A 903 -24.42 -34.10 6.70
C ARG A 903 -23.06 -34.30 7.39
N PRO A 904 -22.29 -33.23 7.68
CA PRO A 904 -21.29 -33.27 8.72
C PRO A 904 -21.87 -32.67 10.02
N ARG A 905 -21.94 -33.54 11.02
CA ARG A 905 -21.97 -33.21 12.45
C ARG A 905 -20.54 -32.81 12.85
N ALA A 906 -20.44 -31.91 13.83
CA ALA A 906 -19.24 -31.43 14.53
C ALA A 906 -18.43 -30.31 13.85
N ALA A 907 -18.58 -29.11 14.39
CA ALA A 907 -17.69 -27.98 14.19
C ALA A 907 -16.29 -28.27 14.78
N PRO A 908 -15.19 -27.99 14.06
CA PRO A 908 -13.90 -27.83 14.69
C PRO A 908 -13.85 -26.45 15.38
N LYS A 909 -13.54 -26.46 16.68
CA LYS A 909 -13.24 -25.28 17.47
C LYS A 909 -12.02 -24.57 16.88
N PHE A 910 -12.23 -23.44 16.20
CA PHE A 910 -11.18 -22.45 16.02
C PHE A 910 -11.05 -21.66 17.33
N GLN A 911 -9.89 -21.80 17.97
CA GLN A 911 -9.50 -20.98 19.10
C GLN A 911 -9.31 -19.53 18.63
N ALA A 912 -10.24 -18.67 19.04
CA ALA A 912 -9.99 -17.25 19.14
C ALA A 912 -9.08 -17.01 20.36
N ALA A 913 -7.86 -16.56 20.10
CA ALA A 913 -6.96 -15.93 21.08
C ALA A 913 -6.08 -14.94 20.29
N GLY A 914 -5.94 -13.66 20.63
CA GLY A 914 -6.53 -12.89 21.71
C GLY A 914 -5.91 -11.47 21.73
N ARG A 915 -6.77 -10.49 22.02
CA ARG A 915 -6.57 -9.28 22.86
C ARG A 915 -5.29 -8.45 22.73
N LEU A 916 -5.52 -7.17 22.42
CA LEU A 916 -4.78 -5.99 22.91
C LEU A 916 -4.29 -6.17 24.37
N PRO A 917 -3.04 -5.80 24.72
CA PRO A 917 -2.68 -5.60 26.11
C PRO A 917 -3.04 -4.17 26.56
N PRO A 918 -3.41 -3.99 27.84
CA PRO A 918 -3.63 -2.67 28.41
C PRO A 918 -2.31 -1.96 28.68
N ARG A 919 -2.39 -0.62 28.77
CA ARG A 919 -1.33 0.25 29.30
C ARG A 919 -0.76 -0.33 30.60
N GLY A 920 0.52 -0.64 30.59
CA GLY A 920 1.31 -0.96 31.78
C GLY A 920 2.78 -0.68 31.51
N ARG A 921 3.32 0.39 32.09
CA ARG A 921 4.77 0.61 32.17
C ARG A 921 5.38 -0.55 32.94
N MET A 922 6.13 -1.41 32.27
CA MET A 922 7.11 -2.27 32.95
C MET A 922 8.43 -2.17 32.19
N ARG A 923 9.40 -1.53 32.84
CA ARG A 923 10.78 -1.40 32.38
C ARG A 923 11.50 -2.69 32.78
N CYS A 924 11.70 -3.60 31.83
CA CYS A 924 12.56 -4.76 32.03
C CYS A 924 13.76 -4.65 31.10
N VAL A 925 14.87 -4.17 31.66
CA VAL A 925 16.20 -4.27 31.06
C VAL A 925 16.64 -5.72 31.26
N TRP A 926 16.70 -6.49 30.17
CA TRP A 926 17.39 -7.77 30.15
C TRP A 926 18.63 -7.60 29.28
N ASP A 927 19.77 -7.46 29.95
CA ASP A 927 21.09 -7.54 29.32
C ASP A 927 21.34 -9.00 28.92
N MET A 928 21.36 -9.27 27.62
CA MET A 928 21.79 -10.55 27.05
C MET A 928 23.09 -10.37 26.25
N PRO A 929 24.02 -11.33 26.34
CA PRO A 929 25.38 -11.18 25.83
C PRO A 929 25.40 -11.13 24.29
N HIS A 930 26.16 -10.17 23.78
CA HIS A 930 26.33 -9.92 22.35
C HIS A 930 27.11 -11.04 21.65
N THR A 931 26.43 -11.92 20.92
CA THR A 931 27.04 -12.68 19.81
C THR A 931 26.72 -12.00 18.48
N GLY A 932 27.61 -11.10 18.07
CA GLY A 932 28.19 -11.06 16.72
C GLY A 932 27.41 -10.61 15.48
N GLU A 933 26.16 -11.00 15.25
CA GLU A 933 25.63 -10.98 13.87
C GLU A 933 24.23 -10.35 13.77
N LYS A 934 24.19 -9.05 13.44
CA LYS A 934 22.99 -8.36 12.96
C LYS A 934 23.04 -8.34 11.43
N VAL A 935 22.15 -9.07 10.78
CA VAL A 935 22.09 -9.24 9.31
C VAL A 935 21.29 -8.11 8.65
N PHE A 936 20.22 -7.65 9.31
CA PHE A 936 19.33 -6.60 8.84
C PHE A 936 19.40 -5.37 9.75
N VAL A 937 19.65 -4.22 9.11
CA VAL A 937 19.53 -2.90 9.74
C VAL A 937 18.76 -2.01 8.78
N PHE A 938 17.52 -1.71 9.13
CA PHE A 938 16.78 -0.64 8.47
C PHE A 938 17.40 0.68 8.91
N ARG A 939 18.24 1.28 8.06
CA ARG A 939 18.85 2.57 8.35
C ARG A 939 17.90 3.68 7.94
N LEU A 940 17.56 4.53 8.90
CA LEU A 940 17.07 5.87 8.62
C LEU A 940 18.25 6.74 8.22
N GLN A 941 18.14 7.43 7.10
CA GLN A 941 19.05 8.53 6.79
C GLN A 941 18.61 9.71 7.66
N PRO A 942 19.51 10.40 8.38
CA PRO A 942 19.17 11.68 8.96
C PRO A 942 18.87 12.64 7.81
N GLU A 943 17.65 13.17 7.75
CA GLU A 943 17.39 14.40 7.02
C GLU A 943 18.28 15.48 7.64
N SER A 944 18.96 16.25 6.81
CA SER A 944 19.72 17.42 7.24
C SER A 944 18.80 18.35 8.03
N GLN A 945 18.93 18.37 9.35
CA GLN A 945 18.26 19.34 10.20
C GLN A 945 18.85 20.72 9.92
N ASP A 946 17.98 21.67 9.61
CA ASP A 946 18.23 23.09 9.81
C ASP A 946 18.34 23.32 11.32
N SER A 947 19.57 23.37 11.85
CA SER A 947 19.91 24.12 13.07
C SER A 947 21.43 24.24 13.18
N ALA A 948 21.89 25.49 13.25
CA ALA A 948 23.27 25.82 13.59
C ALA A 948 23.55 25.53 15.09
N ASP A 949 24.84 25.29 15.38
CA ASP A 949 25.50 25.27 16.68
C ASP A 949 25.29 24.09 17.65
N ARG A 950 26.17 23.06 17.53
CA ARG A 950 27.08 22.61 18.61
C ARG A 950 28.06 21.49 18.16
N PRO A 951 29.30 21.43 18.69
CA PRO A 951 30.34 20.55 18.17
C PRO A 951 30.40 19.17 18.87
N GLY A 952 30.73 18.15 18.07
CA GLY A 952 31.69 17.09 18.42
C GLY A 952 31.27 16.00 19.41
N GLY A 953 30.60 14.95 18.92
CA GLY A 953 30.46 13.68 19.64
C GLY A 953 30.75 12.47 18.74
N LYS A 954 32.02 12.04 18.65
CA LYS A 954 32.46 10.84 17.90
C LYS A 954 31.83 9.58 18.51
N ARG A 955 30.77 9.03 17.89
CA ARG A 955 30.28 7.67 18.16
C ARG A 955 30.89 6.69 17.14
N GLY A 956 31.69 5.74 17.65
CA GLY A 956 32.40 4.75 16.86
C GLY A 956 31.48 3.87 16.02
N LYS A 957 31.81 3.73 14.72
CA LYS A 957 31.14 2.84 13.78
C LYS A 957 31.43 1.37 14.13
N LYS A 958 30.43 0.63 14.64
CA LYS A 958 30.46 -0.84 14.72
C LYS A 958 29.96 -1.44 13.40
N ARG A 959 30.78 -2.32 12.80
CA ARG A 959 30.58 -2.99 11.50
C ARG A 959 29.57 -4.14 11.65
N ASN A 960 28.63 -4.24 10.70
CA ASN A 960 27.71 -5.38 10.56
C ASN A 960 27.99 -6.15 9.25
N PHE A 961 27.46 -7.36 9.19
CA PHE A 961 27.86 -8.53 8.39
C PHE A 961 27.64 -8.46 6.86
N LEU A 962 27.23 -7.31 6.30
CA LEU A 962 27.04 -7.13 4.84
C LEU A 962 28.30 -6.64 4.10
N ASN A 963 29.49 -6.90 4.63
CA ASN A 963 30.75 -6.60 3.93
C ASN A 963 31.32 -7.88 3.29
N PHE A 964 30.84 -8.22 2.10
CA PHE A 964 31.64 -9.08 1.23
C PHE A 964 32.88 -8.29 0.77
N LYS A 965 34.04 -8.75 1.28
CA LYS A 965 35.44 -8.43 0.93
C LYS A 965 35.74 -7.00 0.42
N LYS A 966 36.19 -6.12 1.33
CA LYS A 966 37.19 -5.08 1.02
C LYS A 966 38.46 -5.35 1.82
N GLY A 967 39.44 -5.95 1.14
CA GLY A 967 40.84 -5.73 1.48
C GLY A 967 41.28 -4.36 0.96
N SER A 968 42.12 -3.72 1.76
CA SER A 968 43.03 -2.64 1.40
C SER A 968 42.53 -1.17 1.40
N ILE A 969 42.83 -0.53 2.54
CA ILE A 969 43.45 0.80 2.72
C ILE A 969 42.54 2.04 2.61
N ALA A 970 42.29 2.62 3.78
CA ALA A 970 42.04 4.05 3.98
C ALA A 970 43.37 4.81 4.03
N PRO A 971 43.45 6.09 3.63
CA PRO A 971 44.36 7.03 4.27
C PRO A 971 43.65 7.71 5.46
N GLN A 972 44.40 7.85 6.55
CA GLN A 972 44.06 8.65 7.72
C GLN A 972 43.93 10.13 7.36
N ASP A 973 43.10 10.83 8.13
CA ASP A 973 42.96 12.28 8.10
C ASP A 973 44.29 12.99 8.40
N GLN A 974 44.59 14.02 7.60
CA GLN A 974 45.06 15.33 8.07
C GLN A 974 44.16 16.40 7.47
#